data_AF-A0AAN7TKN8-F1
#
_entry.id   AF-A0AAN7TKN8-F1
#
_cell.length_a   1.000
_cell.length_b   1.000
_cell.length_c   1.000
_cell.angle_alpha   90.00
_cell.angle_beta   90.00
_cell.angle_gamma   90.00
#
_symmetry.space_group_name_H-M   'P 1'
#
loop_
_entity.id
_entity.type
_entity.pdbx_description
1 polymer ?
#
loop_
_entity_poly.entity_id
_entity_poly.type
_entity_poly.pdbx_seq_one_letter_code
_entity_poly.pdbx_strand_id
1 'polypeptide(L)'
;MRKLIEISIKINKCLIDISFIDLLTFLNYVKQYPTWRQLTNMNGSSTRTNQERIKRNWQNRNNLNPFIINDTIIFSVIDTVFFKIWCPSKNHGIEKYYFSPKHQSHGIKKEVIIDIVGQTILWCPDDYFEGSIHDTEISKRSGVMKLKLGTGEKVLGDLGYFGEELSSFFITPKKGDDMYIANVDIFIDENLKSHRQVIENFFARIKSTLGILKTEFRGDIELFNDILNYNGICVLQTLQRMSIGESVFILFKFIKRLSNIKSHILDECIPALLEIYGLKNLLPTQKEYQSILEGIKISNSLSSLPPPSLNIREESLEKKELFFVKKEQQFEESGIIFDSQNFIDDDSENDSSTCFLSQNFLEDQKIKIIKALNIKKYVSVMKKKLITDLSDIPSSVKSLTISSYFNQVLSAGSIPSSIESLTFGKFFNQVLSAGLIPSSVKSLTFGGYFNQVLSAGSIPSSVKSLTFGNCFNQVLSAESIPSSVESLTFGYNFNQVLSAGSIPSSVKSLTFGYRFNQVLSEGSIPSSVKSLTFGSSFNQVLSAGSIPSSVEYLTFGNCFNQVLSVVSIPSSVESLTFGNSFNQVLSTVSIPSSVKSLTFGHGFNQVLSAGLIPSSVESLTFGYGFNQVLSAGSIPSSVKSLTFGYRFNQVLSAGSIPSSVKSLTFGNHFNQVLSAGSIPSSVESLTFGNDFNQVLSAGLIPSSVKSLTFGDRFNQVLSAGSIPSSVKSLTFGNCFNQVLSAKSIPSSVKSLTFGYGFNQVLSAGSIPSSVKSLTFGNSFNQVLSAGSIPSSVKSLTFGYDFNQVLSAGSIPSSVESLTFGYGFNQVLSAGSIPSSVKSLTFGEYYNQLLSEGLIPSSVESLTFGYHFNQVLSAGSIPSSVKSLTFGDDFNQVLSEGSIPSSVESLTFGYCFNQVLSAESIPSSVKSLTFGYDFNQVLSAGSIPSSVKSLTFGYRFNQVLSAGSIPSSVESLTFGEYYNQVLSEESIPSSVKSLNIL
;
A
#
# COMPACT_ATOMS: atom_id res chain seq x y z
N MET A 1 6.60 37.94 -6.60
CA MET A 1 6.17 36.55 -6.84
C MET A 1 7.32 35.54 -6.63
N ARG A 2 8.47 35.62 -7.33
CA ARG A 2 9.65 34.78 -7.02
C ARG A 2 10.12 34.85 -5.55
N LYS A 3 10.16 36.05 -4.95
CA LYS A 3 10.41 36.22 -3.50
C LYS A 3 9.35 35.57 -2.60
N LEU A 4 8.08 35.51 -3.01
CA LEU A 4 7.00 34.86 -2.24
C LEU A 4 7.05 33.33 -2.38
N ILE A 5 7.52 32.83 -3.52
CA ILE A 5 7.80 31.40 -3.74
C ILE A 5 9.06 30.99 -2.98
N GLU A 6 10.12 31.81 -2.95
CA GLU A 6 11.29 31.60 -2.07
C GLU A 6 10.91 31.65 -0.58
N ILE A 7 9.98 32.53 -0.18
CA ILE A 7 9.43 32.60 1.17
C ILE A 7 8.61 31.34 1.48
N SER A 8 7.76 30.87 0.57
CA SER A 8 6.98 29.63 0.74
C SER A 8 7.86 28.39 0.80
N ILE A 9 8.91 28.30 -0.03
CA ILE A 9 9.88 27.19 -0.04
C ILE A 9 10.77 27.24 1.21
N LYS A 10 11.15 28.43 1.71
CA LYS A 10 11.89 28.59 2.98
C LYS A 10 11.01 28.33 4.21
N ILE A 11 9.72 28.68 4.17
CA ILE A 11 8.74 28.37 5.23
C ILE A 11 8.49 26.85 5.29
N ASN A 12 8.31 26.18 4.14
CA ASN A 12 8.16 24.72 4.08
C ASN A 12 9.44 23.95 4.45
N LYS A 13 10.63 24.54 4.27
CA LYS A 13 11.91 23.94 4.71
C LYS A 13 12.30 24.26 6.15
N CYS A 14 11.65 25.23 6.82
CA CYS A 14 11.99 25.63 8.20
C CYS A 14 10.91 25.29 9.26
N LEU A 15 9.74 24.78 8.88
CA LEU A 15 8.67 24.40 9.81
C LEU A 15 8.20 22.97 9.54
N ILE A 16 8.93 22.01 10.10
CA ILE A 16 8.37 20.70 10.42
C ILE A 16 7.81 20.86 11.85
N ASP A 17 6.50 20.62 12.01
CA ASP A 17 5.75 20.38 13.27
C ASP A 17 4.80 21.44 13.87
N ILE A 18 4.17 22.36 13.11
CA ILE A 18 2.83 22.87 13.49
C ILE A 18 2.00 23.11 12.22
N SER A 19 0.87 22.42 12.08
CA SER A 19 0.02 22.58 10.90
C SER A 19 -0.86 23.83 11.03
N PHE A 20 -1.08 24.55 9.93
CA PHE A 20 -2.00 25.70 9.85
C PHE A 20 -3.43 25.36 10.28
N ILE A 21 -3.77 24.07 10.26
CA ILE A 21 -5.03 23.46 10.71
C ILE A 21 -5.21 23.56 12.23
N ASP A 22 -4.13 23.46 13.01
CA ASP A 22 -4.19 23.53 14.47
C ASP A 22 -4.53 24.95 14.94
N LEU A 23 -3.96 25.95 14.26
CA LEU A 23 -4.26 27.37 14.50
C LEU A 23 -5.72 27.73 14.15
N LEU A 24 -6.24 27.19 13.05
CA LEU A 24 -7.62 27.40 12.61
C LEU A 24 -8.65 26.73 13.54
N THR A 25 -8.32 25.55 14.06
CA THR A 25 -9.17 24.80 15.01
C THR A 25 -9.30 25.57 16.32
N PHE A 26 -8.20 26.13 16.82
CA PHE A 26 -8.17 26.98 18.01
C PHE A 26 -9.00 28.27 17.84
N LEU A 27 -8.87 28.95 16.70
CA LEU A 27 -9.60 30.18 16.42
C LEU A 27 -11.12 29.96 16.24
N ASN A 28 -11.53 28.82 15.69
CA ASN A 28 -12.96 28.46 15.56
C ASN A 28 -13.61 28.11 16.91
N TYR A 29 -12.87 27.52 17.83
CA TYR A 29 -13.34 27.20 19.18
C TYR A 29 -13.67 28.47 19.98
N VAL A 30 -12.81 29.49 19.90
CA VAL A 30 -12.99 30.79 20.57
C VAL A 30 -14.21 31.55 20.06
N LYS A 31 -14.59 31.36 18.80
CA LYS A 31 -15.73 32.04 18.16
C LYS A 31 -17.09 31.50 18.60
N GLN A 32 -17.16 30.29 19.16
CA GLN A 32 -18.42 29.56 19.37
C GLN A 32 -19.07 29.75 20.75
N TYR A 33 -18.39 30.35 21.75
CA TYR A 33 -18.89 30.43 23.13
C TYR A 33 -18.69 31.85 23.74
N PRO A 34 -19.67 32.76 23.65
CA PRO A 34 -19.39 34.20 23.75
C PRO A 34 -19.52 34.90 25.11
N THR A 35 -19.98 34.30 26.23
CA THR A 35 -19.98 35.03 27.53
C THR A 35 -19.70 34.18 28.77
N TRP A 36 -18.67 34.60 29.50
CA TRP A 36 -18.08 33.97 30.69
C TRP A 36 -18.78 34.31 32.02
N ARG A 37 -19.74 35.24 32.01
CA ARG A 37 -20.37 35.83 33.21
C ARG A 37 -21.37 34.90 33.92
N GLN A 38 -21.76 33.80 33.27
CA GLN A 38 -22.63 32.75 33.84
C GLN A 38 -21.85 31.58 34.47
N LEU A 39 -20.52 31.52 34.32
CA LEU A 39 -19.70 30.39 34.81
C LEU A 39 -18.83 30.76 36.03
N THR A 40 -18.89 32.00 36.49
CA THR A 40 -18.04 32.53 37.56
C THR A 40 -18.53 32.35 38.98
N ASN A 41 -19.78 31.98 39.21
CA ASN A 41 -20.30 31.93 40.59
C ASN A 41 -19.95 30.66 41.37
N MET A 42 -19.09 29.76 40.86
CA MET A 42 -18.79 28.51 41.56
C MET A 42 -17.30 28.11 41.54
N ASN A 43 -16.57 28.53 42.57
CA ASN A 43 -15.40 27.80 43.15
C ASN A 43 -13.99 28.24 42.72
N GLY A 44 -13.45 29.33 43.28
CA GLY A 44 -12.00 29.59 43.29
C GLY A 44 -11.21 28.51 44.07
N SER A 45 -10.12 27.96 43.54
CA SER A 45 -9.37 26.85 44.17
C SER A 45 -7.88 26.80 43.75
N SER A 46 -6.98 26.48 44.68
CA SER A 46 -5.50 26.43 44.57
C SER A 46 -4.94 24.97 44.51
N THR A 47 -3.64 24.76 44.28
CA THR A 47 -2.96 23.42 44.30
C THR A 47 -3.25 22.64 45.60
N ARG A 48 -3.25 23.34 46.75
CA ARG A 48 -3.66 22.77 48.04
C ARG A 48 -5.11 22.30 48.04
N THR A 49 -6.00 23.01 47.34
CA THR A 49 -7.42 22.65 47.20
C THR A 49 -7.62 21.41 46.31
N ASN A 50 -6.76 21.19 45.31
CA ASN A 50 -6.78 19.97 44.51
C ASN A 50 -6.26 18.77 45.31
N GLN A 51 -5.18 18.92 46.07
CA GLN A 51 -4.70 17.86 46.98
C GLN A 51 -5.74 17.50 48.06
N GLU A 52 -6.46 18.48 48.60
CA GLU A 52 -7.59 18.25 49.52
C GLU A 52 -8.78 17.58 48.83
N ARG A 53 -9.07 17.91 47.56
CA ARG A 53 -10.09 17.21 46.76
C ARG A 53 -9.72 15.76 46.50
N ILE A 54 -8.45 15.48 46.20
CA ILE A 54 -7.93 14.12 46.00
C ILE A 54 -8.04 13.31 47.30
N LYS A 55 -7.62 13.88 48.44
CA LYS A 55 -7.81 13.26 49.75
C LYS A 55 -9.28 13.01 50.08
N ARG A 56 -10.16 13.98 49.80
CA ARG A 56 -11.61 13.86 50.02
C ARG A 56 -12.23 12.77 49.14
N ASN A 57 -11.84 12.73 47.87
CA ASN A 57 -12.31 11.72 46.94
C ASN A 57 -11.81 10.31 47.31
N TRP A 58 -10.55 10.18 47.76
CA TRP A 58 -10.04 8.94 48.35
C TRP A 58 -10.81 8.54 49.60
N GLN A 59 -11.16 9.47 50.47
CA GLN A 59 -12.01 9.21 51.64
C GLN A 59 -13.44 8.81 51.27
N ASN A 60 -13.96 9.31 50.14
CA ASN A 60 -15.30 8.99 49.63
C ASN A 60 -15.36 7.66 48.85
N ARG A 61 -14.25 6.92 48.71
CA ARG A 61 -14.17 5.65 47.97
C ARG A 61 -15.14 4.58 48.49
N ASN A 62 -15.56 4.66 49.76
CA ASN A 62 -16.50 3.73 50.36
C ASN A 62 -17.89 3.72 49.68
N ASN A 63 -18.19 4.71 48.83
CA ASN A 63 -19.40 4.75 48.02
C ASN A 63 -19.29 3.99 46.68
N LEU A 64 -18.11 3.45 46.36
CA LEU A 64 -17.87 2.59 45.21
C LEU A 64 -18.11 1.13 45.61
N ASN A 65 -18.53 0.29 44.66
CA ASN A 65 -18.68 -1.15 44.89
C ASN A 65 -17.34 -1.85 44.64
N PRO A 66 -16.52 -2.17 45.67
CA PRO A 66 -15.20 -2.77 45.46
C PRO A 66 -15.32 -4.18 44.89
N PHE A 67 -14.25 -4.65 44.26
CA PHE A 67 -14.09 -6.08 44.05
C PHE A 67 -13.39 -6.70 45.26
N ILE A 68 -13.88 -7.86 45.69
CA ILE A 68 -13.35 -8.61 46.83
C ILE A 68 -12.77 -9.90 46.30
N ILE A 69 -11.48 -10.12 46.54
CA ILE A 69 -10.77 -11.32 46.11
C ILE A 69 -10.01 -11.86 47.33
N ASN A 70 -10.41 -13.03 47.81
CA ASN A 70 -9.78 -13.72 48.95
C ASN A 70 -9.57 -12.78 50.17
N ASP A 71 -10.67 -12.21 50.66
CA ASP A 71 -10.72 -11.22 51.75
C ASP A 71 -9.94 -9.90 51.52
N THR A 72 -9.37 -9.71 50.32
CA THR A 72 -8.75 -8.46 49.90
C THR A 72 -9.75 -7.58 49.18
N ILE A 73 -9.93 -6.35 49.65
CA ILE A 73 -10.90 -5.39 49.11
C ILE A 73 -10.16 -4.37 48.24
N ILE A 74 -10.59 -4.19 46.98
CA ILE A 74 -9.88 -3.35 46.03
C ILE A 74 -10.83 -2.31 45.43
N PHE A 75 -10.50 -1.04 45.66
CA PHE A 75 -11.29 0.13 45.24
C PHE A 75 -10.63 0.93 44.12
N SER A 76 -9.36 0.65 43.80
CA SER A 76 -8.59 1.47 42.88
C SER A 76 -7.48 0.68 42.23
N VAL A 77 -7.07 1.15 41.06
CA VAL A 77 -5.99 0.59 40.26
C VAL A 77 -4.97 1.70 39.97
N ILE A 78 -3.67 1.39 40.01
CA ILE A 78 -2.57 2.34 39.82
C ILE A 78 -1.71 1.98 38.61
N ASP A 79 -1.24 2.99 37.88
CA ASP A 79 -0.26 2.82 36.80
C ASP A 79 0.67 4.05 36.69
N THR A 80 1.88 3.84 36.17
CA THR A 80 2.81 4.90 35.85
C THR A 80 2.83 5.14 34.35
N VAL A 81 2.46 6.35 33.93
CA VAL A 81 2.37 6.74 32.52
C VAL A 81 3.69 7.35 32.07
N PHE A 82 4.26 6.79 31.00
CA PHE A 82 5.47 7.29 30.35
C PHE A 82 5.13 8.28 29.23
N PHE A 83 5.83 9.42 29.22
CA PHE A 83 5.72 10.46 28.20
C PHE A 83 7.05 10.58 27.47
N LYS A 84 7.03 10.31 26.15
CA LYS A 84 8.24 10.38 25.33
C LYS A 84 8.66 11.84 25.12
N ILE A 85 9.94 12.11 25.35
CA ILE A 85 10.57 13.41 25.09
C ILE A 85 11.72 13.25 24.09
N TRP A 86 12.00 14.30 23.32
CA TRP A 86 13.19 14.36 22.48
C TRP A 86 14.45 14.41 23.35
N CYS A 87 15.50 13.73 22.89
CA CYS A 87 16.76 13.56 23.62
C CYS A 87 17.25 14.87 24.29
N PRO A 88 17.37 14.93 25.63
CA PRO A 88 17.66 16.16 26.35
C PRO A 88 19.14 16.58 26.23
N SER A 89 19.48 17.22 25.11
CA SER A 89 20.76 17.89 24.77
C SER A 89 22.03 17.01 24.73
N LYS A 90 22.94 17.31 23.80
CA LYS A 90 24.19 16.56 23.50
C LYS A 90 25.28 16.56 24.61
N ASN A 91 24.99 17.04 25.82
CA ASN A 91 25.92 16.95 26.95
C ASN A 91 25.77 15.57 27.62
N HIS A 92 26.80 14.74 27.47
CA HIS A 92 26.85 13.28 27.69
C HIS A 92 26.62 12.74 29.13
N GLY A 93 25.83 13.41 29.98
CA GLY A 93 25.59 12.98 31.37
C GLY A 93 24.13 12.88 31.80
N ILE A 94 23.23 13.68 31.20
CA ILE A 94 21.85 13.85 31.68
C ILE A 94 20.89 12.86 31.02
N GLU A 95 21.14 12.50 29.76
CA GLU A 95 20.32 11.59 28.96
C GLU A 95 20.01 10.25 29.67
N LYS A 96 21.01 9.69 30.38
CA LYS A 96 20.87 8.41 31.10
C LYS A 96 19.78 8.40 32.19
N TYR A 97 19.45 9.57 32.78
CA TYR A 97 18.39 9.67 33.79
C TYR A 97 17.00 9.64 33.15
N TYR A 98 16.88 10.06 31.89
CA TYR A 98 15.60 10.13 31.18
C TYR A 98 15.36 8.93 30.25
N PHE A 99 16.39 8.15 29.95
CA PHE A 99 16.25 6.94 29.14
C PHE A 99 15.52 5.84 29.92
N SER A 100 14.39 5.37 29.40
CA SER A 100 13.64 4.26 29.96
C SER A 100 13.99 2.96 29.24
N PRO A 101 14.65 1.98 29.89
CA PRO A 101 14.95 0.69 29.27
C PRO A 101 13.68 -0.08 28.85
N LYS A 102 12.59 0.09 29.61
CA LYS A 102 11.27 -0.53 29.31
C LYS A 102 10.69 -0.05 27.98
N HIS A 103 10.87 1.23 27.65
CA HIS A 103 10.28 1.86 26.47
C HIS A 103 11.28 2.19 25.35
N GLN A 104 12.57 1.85 25.52
CA GLN A 104 13.67 2.11 24.59
C GLN A 104 13.68 3.57 24.06
N SER A 105 13.34 4.52 24.93
CA SER A 105 13.21 5.94 24.57
C SER A 105 13.44 6.86 25.77
N HIS A 106 13.78 8.12 25.51
CA HIS A 106 13.87 9.16 26.53
C HIS A 106 12.47 9.66 26.88
N GLY A 107 12.22 9.88 28.17
CA GLY A 107 10.94 10.38 28.62
C GLY A 107 10.90 10.68 30.11
N ILE A 108 9.73 11.07 30.55
CA ILE A 108 9.39 11.23 31.96
C ILE A 108 8.23 10.31 32.32
N LYS A 109 8.00 10.14 33.62
CA LYS A 109 6.95 9.31 34.17
C LYS A 109 6.08 10.10 35.15
N LYS A 110 4.79 9.78 35.19
CA LYS A 110 3.86 10.22 36.24
C LYS A 110 3.01 9.05 36.72
N GLU A 111 2.91 8.92 38.03
CA GLU A 111 2.03 7.95 38.67
C GLU A 111 0.59 8.46 38.63
N VAL A 112 -0.37 7.57 38.39
CA VAL A 112 -1.80 7.86 38.36
C VAL A 112 -2.56 6.73 39.02
N ILE A 113 -3.46 7.07 39.95
CA ILE A 113 -4.44 6.14 40.52
C ILE A 113 -5.83 6.45 39.95
N ILE A 114 -6.58 5.42 39.57
CA ILE A 114 -7.96 5.54 39.07
C ILE A 114 -8.87 4.58 39.86
N ASP A 115 -10.16 4.86 39.90
CA ASP A 115 -11.10 3.91 40.47
C ASP A 115 -11.38 2.73 39.52
N ILE A 116 -12.05 1.70 40.05
CA ILE A 116 -12.33 0.44 39.35
C ILE A 116 -13.36 0.55 38.22
N VAL A 117 -14.08 1.68 38.11
CA VAL A 117 -14.97 1.96 36.98
C VAL A 117 -14.29 2.81 35.90
N GLY A 118 -12.98 3.06 36.06
CA GLY A 118 -12.19 3.85 35.12
C GLY A 118 -12.45 5.35 35.20
N GLN A 119 -13.02 5.84 36.30
CA GLN A 119 -13.20 7.25 36.57
C GLN A 119 -12.05 7.72 37.49
N THR A 120 -11.29 8.72 37.06
CA THR A 120 -10.07 9.11 37.79
C THR A 120 -10.34 10.13 38.88
N ILE A 121 -9.82 9.81 40.07
CA ILE A 121 -9.43 10.77 41.10
C ILE A 121 -7.90 10.75 41.13
N LEU A 122 -7.27 11.79 40.56
CA LEU A 122 -5.82 11.81 40.35
C LEU A 122 -5.05 11.70 41.65
N TRP A 123 -4.14 10.73 41.76
CA TRP A 123 -2.93 10.91 42.54
C TRP A 123 -1.80 11.13 41.55
N CYS A 124 -1.37 12.38 41.41
CA CYS A 124 -0.17 12.74 40.68
C CYS A 124 0.64 13.62 41.62
N PRO A 125 1.91 13.28 41.93
CA PRO A 125 2.76 14.20 42.66
C PRO A 125 2.92 15.50 41.85
N ASP A 126 3.21 16.60 42.56
CA ASP A 126 3.38 17.91 41.93
C ASP A 126 4.51 17.87 40.88
N ASP A 127 5.52 17.01 41.09
CA ASP A 127 6.65 16.78 40.20
C ASP A 127 6.47 15.59 39.22
N TYR A 128 7.30 15.54 38.19
CA TYR A 128 7.47 14.36 37.32
C TYR A 128 8.68 13.53 37.79
N PHE A 129 8.77 12.30 37.30
CA PHE A 129 9.94 11.44 37.52
C PHE A 129 10.68 11.22 36.22
N GLU A 130 11.99 11.09 36.29
CA GLU A 130 12.82 10.81 35.13
C GLU A 130 12.53 9.39 34.61
N GLY A 131 12.56 9.21 33.28
CA GLY A 131 12.13 7.98 32.61
C GLY A 131 12.89 6.71 33.01
N SER A 132 14.10 6.86 33.58
CA SER A 132 14.90 5.74 34.10
C SER A 132 14.43 5.22 35.46
N ILE A 133 13.59 5.97 36.21
CA ILE A 133 13.15 5.58 37.54
C ILE A 133 12.10 4.45 37.45
N HIS A 134 12.27 3.42 38.28
CA HIS A 134 11.35 2.29 38.38
C HIS A 134 10.07 2.67 39.14
N ASP A 135 8.94 2.05 38.79
CA ASP A 135 7.61 2.46 39.26
C ASP A 135 7.48 2.29 40.80
N THR A 136 8.09 1.25 41.38
CA THR A 136 8.21 1.08 42.85
C THR A 136 8.84 2.27 43.58
N GLU A 137 9.87 2.88 43.00
CA GLU A 137 10.58 4.02 43.61
C GLU A 137 9.77 5.31 43.45
N ILE A 138 9.01 5.42 42.36
CA ILE A 138 8.04 6.48 42.12
C ILE A 138 6.97 6.49 43.22
N SER A 139 6.37 5.35 43.56
CA SER A 139 5.34 5.27 44.62
C SER A 139 5.83 5.64 46.00
N LYS A 140 7.10 5.33 46.31
CA LYS A 140 7.74 5.72 47.58
C LYS A 140 7.89 7.24 47.68
N ARG A 141 8.21 7.89 46.56
CA ARG A 141 8.44 9.35 46.46
C ARG A 141 7.16 10.16 46.28
N SER A 142 6.17 9.63 45.56
CA SER A 142 4.91 10.32 45.27
C SER A 142 4.05 10.57 46.50
N GLY A 143 4.28 9.81 47.58
CA GLY A 143 3.50 9.86 48.81
C GLY A 143 2.20 9.06 48.75
N VAL A 144 1.93 8.30 47.67
CA VAL A 144 0.71 7.47 47.55
C VAL A 144 0.59 6.46 48.69
N MET A 145 1.73 5.92 49.14
CA MET A 145 1.85 4.99 50.26
C MET A 145 1.48 5.60 51.62
N LYS A 146 1.31 6.94 51.70
CA LYS A 146 0.87 7.63 52.94
C LYS A 146 -0.65 7.70 53.07
N LEU A 147 -1.40 7.26 52.05
CA LEU A 147 -2.86 7.17 52.11
C LEU A 147 -3.27 6.06 53.09
N LYS A 148 -4.29 6.31 53.92
CA LYS A 148 -4.78 5.30 54.86
C LYS A 148 -5.71 4.31 54.14
N LEU A 149 -5.30 3.04 54.09
CA LEU A 149 -6.11 1.89 53.71
C LEU A 149 -6.85 1.34 54.93
N GLY A 150 -8.07 0.85 54.72
CA GLY A 150 -8.83 0.08 55.71
C GLY A 150 -8.27 -1.35 55.88
N THR A 151 -8.71 -2.06 56.91
CA THR A 151 -8.29 -3.44 57.16
C THR A 151 -8.69 -4.34 55.98
N GLY A 152 -7.71 -5.01 55.35
CA GLY A 152 -7.93 -5.87 54.18
C GLY A 152 -7.99 -5.12 52.83
N GLU A 153 -7.88 -3.79 52.81
CA GLU A 153 -7.87 -3.02 51.57
C GLU A 153 -6.49 -3.02 50.90
N LYS A 154 -6.46 -3.16 49.57
CA LYS A 154 -5.25 -2.99 48.74
C LYS A 154 -5.53 -2.25 47.44
N VAL A 155 -4.49 -1.69 46.82
CA VAL A 155 -4.55 -1.08 45.49
C VAL A 155 -3.99 -2.05 44.44
N LEU A 156 -4.71 -2.25 43.34
CA LEU A 156 -4.23 -3.11 42.25
C LEU A 156 -3.19 -2.38 41.40
N GLY A 157 -1.96 -2.88 41.36
CA GLY A 157 -0.88 -2.38 40.52
C GLY A 157 -0.43 -3.40 39.47
N ASP A 158 0.36 -2.96 38.50
CA ASP A 158 1.03 -3.89 37.59
C ASP A 158 2.29 -4.52 38.20
N LEU A 159 2.99 -5.38 37.44
CA LEU A 159 4.22 -6.03 37.89
C LEU A 159 5.33 -5.06 38.30
N GLY A 160 5.29 -3.80 37.85
CA GLY A 160 6.21 -2.75 38.24
C GLY A 160 6.08 -2.33 39.71
N TYR A 161 5.03 -2.77 40.41
CA TYR A 161 4.78 -2.52 41.84
C TYR A 161 5.04 -3.75 42.73
N PHE A 162 5.57 -4.84 42.15
CA PHE A 162 5.87 -6.07 42.88
C PHE A 162 7.06 -5.90 43.85
N GLY A 163 6.90 -6.36 45.09
CA GLY A 163 7.97 -6.41 46.09
C GLY A 163 7.43 -6.62 47.50
N GLU A 164 8.18 -7.35 48.34
CA GLU A 164 7.75 -7.67 49.72
C GLU A 164 7.42 -6.42 50.55
N GLU A 165 8.20 -5.34 50.42
CA GLU A 165 7.98 -4.07 51.12
C GLU A 165 6.68 -3.35 50.72
N LEU A 166 6.21 -3.57 49.48
CA LEU A 166 5.03 -2.90 48.91
C LEU A 166 3.76 -3.75 49.01
N SER A 167 3.91 -5.04 49.33
CA SER A 167 2.82 -6.03 49.42
C SER A 167 1.76 -5.71 50.48
N SER A 168 2.08 -4.85 51.44
CA SER A 168 1.14 -4.37 52.47
C SER A 168 0.12 -3.36 51.92
N PHE A 169 0.43 -2.67 50.82
CA PHE A 169 -0.41 -1.64 50.21
C PHE A 169 -0.90 -2.03 48.81
N PHE A 170 -0.06 -2.69 48.02
CA PHE A 170 -0.37 -3.11 46.65
C PHE A 170 -0.63 -4.61 46.55
N ILE A 171 -1.49 -4.97 45.61
CA ILE A 171 -1.66 -6.33 45.09
C ILE A 171 -1.37 -6.30 43.59
N THR A 172 -0.60 -7.26 43.09
CA THR A 172 -0.15 -7.29 41.69
C THR A 172 -0.36 -8.69 41.11
N PRO A 173 -0.75 -8.84 39.83
CA PRO A 173 -0.76 -10.14 39.17
C PRO A 173 0.65 -10.76 39.11
N LYS A 174 0.75 -12.10 39.07
CA LYS A 174 2.00 -12.89 38.91
C LYS A 174 2.32 -13.14 37.42
N LYS A 175 3.60 -13.34 37.11
CA LYS A 175 4.13 -13.50 35.74
C LYS A 175 4.56 -14.95 35.45
N GLY A 176 3.63 -15.80 34.98
CA GLY A 176 3.88 -17.03 34.18
C GLY A 176 4.57 -18.24 34.84
N ASP A 177 4.02 -19.44 34.55
CA ASP A 177 4.57 -20.81 34.66
C ASP A 177 5.39 -21.24 35.89
N ASP A 178 4.98 -20.86 37.10
CA ASP A 178 5.36 -21.66 38.27
C ASP A 178 4.51 -22.94 38.29
N MET A 179 5.12 -24.06 37.91
CA MET A 179 4.50 -25.41 37.83
C MET A 179 4.03 -25.97 39.19
N TYR A 180 3.95 -25.14 40.24
CA TYR A 180 3.53 -25.48 41.60
C TYR A 180 2.64 -24.39 42.25
N ILE A 181 1.85 -23.67 41.46
CA ILE A 181 0.81 -22.78 41.99
C ILE A 181 -0.49 -23.60 42.18
N ALA A 182 -1.07 -23.57 43.38
CA ALA A 182 -2.36 -24.23 43.66
C ALA A 182 -3.48 -23.62 42.79
N ASN A 183 -4.46 -24.43 42.34
CA ASN A 183 -5.53 -23.98 41.43
C ASN A 183 -6.28 -22.71 41.88
N VAL A 184 -6.35 -22.43 43.18
CA VAL A 184 -6.96 -21.22 43.75
C VAL A 184 -6.16 -19.95 43.37
N ASP A 185 -4.83 -20.03 43.35
CA ASP A 185 -3.96 -18.88 43.06
C ASP A 185 -3.95 -18.52 41.56
N ILE A 186 -4.19 -19.49 40.67
CA ILE A 186 -4.35 -19.25 39.21
C ILE A 186 -5.63 -18.47 38.94
N PHE A 187 -6.74 -18.89 39.56
CA PHE A 187 -8.03 -18.20 39.40
C PHE A 187 -7.98 -16.76 39.93
N ILE A 188 -7.33 -16.55 41.09
CA ILE A 188 -7.11 -15.22 41.66
C ILE A 188 -6.29 -14.35 40.70
N ASP A 189 -5.23 -14.90 40.10
CA ASP A 189 -4.35 -14.18 39.19
C ASP A 189 -5.04 -13.79 37.87
N GLU A 190 -5.84 -14.68 37.29
CA GLU A 190 -6.67 -14.37 36.12
C GLU A 190 -7.70 -13.28 36.41
N ASN A 191 -8.30 -13.29 37.60
CA ASN A 191 -9.25 -12.27 38.01
C ASN A 191 -8.58 -10.89 38.21
N LEU A 192 -7.37 -10.85 38.78
CA LEU A 192 -6.61 -9.60 38.90
C LEU A 192 -6.18 -9.07 37.52
N LYS A 193 -5.82 -9.95 36.57
CA LYS A 193 -5.49 -9.56 35.19
C LYS A 193 -6.68 -8.98 34.43
N SER A 194 -7.87 -9.58 34.54
CA SER A 194 -9.07 -9.10 33.84
C SER A 194 -9.49 -7.70 34.29
N HIS A 195 -9.37 -7.39 35.58
CA HIS A 195 -9.71 -6.06 36.13
C HIS A 195 -8.67 -4.98 35.75
N ARG A 196 -7.41 -5.35 35.47
CA ARG A 196 -6.40 -4.42 34.94
C ARG A 196 -6.76 -3.87 33.55
N GLN A 197 -7.53 -4.62 32.75
CA GLN A 197 -7.98 -4.18 31.42
C GLN A 197 -8.75 -2.84 31.48
N VAL A 198 -9.39 -2.52 32.61
CA VAL A 198 -10.07 -1.23 32.83
C VAL A 198 -9.10 -0.05 32.74
N ILE A 199 -7.91 -0.18 33.35
CA ILE A 199 -6.83 0.82 33.24
C ILE A 199 -6.36 0.95 31.80
N GLU A 200 -6.06 -0.18 31.16
CA GLU A 200 -5.49 -0.20 29.82
C GLU A 200 -6.46 0.45 28.82
N ASN A 201 -7.76 0.16 28.96
CA ASN A 201 -8.81 0.76 28.14
C ASN A 201 -9.00 2.25 28.43
N PHE A 202 -8.86 2.70 29.69
CA PHE A 202 -8.91 4.12 30.03
C PHE A 202 -7.74 4.89 29.39
N PHE A 203 -6.51 4.43 29.58
CA PHE A 203 -5.35 5.11 28.99
C PHE A 203 -5.26 4.96 27.47
N ALA A 204 -5.70 3.83 26.90
CA ALA A 204 -5.84 3.67 25.46
C ALA A 204 -6.80 4.72 24.88
N ARG A 205 -7.95 4.94 25.54
CA ARG A 205 -8.91 6.00 25.16
C ARG A 205 -8.30 7.39 25.27
N ILE A 206 -7.52 7.70 26.30
CA ILE A 206 -6.81 8.99 26.39
C ILE A 206 -5.80 9.15 25.25
N LYS A 207 -5.00 8.10 24.98
CA LYS A 207 -3.98 8.09 23.91
C LYS A 207 -4.60 8.22 22.52
N SER A 208 -5.75 7.58 22.27
CA SER A 208 -6.44 7.64 20.98
C SER A 208 -7.22 8.94 20.80
N THR A 209 -7.91 9.41 21.83
CA THR A 209 -8.84 10.56 21.75
C THR A 209 -8.10 11.89 21.67
N LEU A 210 -6.97 12.04 22.37
CA LEU A 210 -6.29 13.33 22.46
C LEU A 210 -5.09 13.49 21.55
N GLY A 211 -4.48 12.41 21.03
CA GLY A 211 -3.30 12.45 20.14
C GLY A 211 -2.02 13.06 20.75
N ILE A 212 -2.11 13.75 21.90
CA ILE A 212 -1.03 14.45 22.61
C ILE A 212 0.05 13.48 23.10
N LEU A 213 -0.31 12.24 23.44
CA LEU A 213 0.65 11.22 23.88
C LEU A 213 1.37 10.50 22.72
N LYS A 214 0.97 10.75 21.47
CA LYS A 214 1.57 10.14 20.28
C LYS A 214 2.68 10.99 19.66
N THR A 215 2.76 12.27 20.00
CA THR A 215 3.74 13.21 19.46
C THR A 215 4.89 13.40 20.45
N GLU A 216 6.12 13.29 19.96
CA GLU A 216 7.33 13.47 20.76
C GLU A 216 7.55 14.96 21.06
N PHE A 217 7.69 15.31 22.34
CA PHE A 217 7.92 16.70 22.72
C PHE A 217 9.35 17.14 22.36
N ARG A 218 9.48 18.18 21.52
CA ARG A 218 10.76 18.68 20.98
C ARG A 218 11.26 20.00 21.60
N GLY A 219 10.68 20.43 22.73
CA GLY A 219 11.05 21.67 23.42
C GLY A 219 12.14 21.48 24.48
N ASP A 220 12.72 22.58 24.95
CA ASP A 220 13.73 22.61 26.02
C ASP A 220 13.13 22.07 27.34
N ILE A 221 13.92 21.33 28.12
CA ILE A 221 13.46 20.65 29.35
C ILE A 221 13.01 21.66 30.41
N GLU A 222 13.59 22.87 30.42
CA GLU A 222 13.13 23.96 31.30
C GLU A 222 11.72 24.46 30.92
N LEU A 223 11.37 24.42 29.63
CA LEU A 223 10.02 24.75 29.16
C LEU A 223 9.00 23.65 29.49
N PHE A 224 9.49 22.41 29.62
CA PHE A 224 8.68 21.25 29.96
C PHE A 224 8.16 21.31 31.41
N ASN A 225 8.92 21.92 32.33
CA ASN A 225 8.49 22.20 33.71
C ASN A 225 7.31 23.17 33.78
N ASP A 226 7.31 24.21 32.96
CA ASP A 226 6.20 25.17 32.90
C ASP A 226 4.92 24.56 32.32
N ILE A 227 5.05 23.60 31.39
CA ILE A 227 3.93 22.86 30.79
C ILE A 227 3.32 21.87 31.79
N LEU A 228 4.12 21.26 32.67
CA LEU A 228 3.64 20.34 33.71
C LEU A 228 3.12 21.03 34.98
N ASN A 229 3.70 22.18 35.37
CA ASN A 229 3.16 23.03 36.44
C ASN A 229 1.75 23.56 36.10
N TYR A 230 1.36 23.52 34.83
CA TYR A 230 0.05 23.93 34.32
C TYR A 230 -1.03 22.82 34.36
N ASN A 231 -0.92 21.75 35.17
CA ASN A 231 -2.03 20.79 35.46
C ASN A 231 -2.87 20.31 34.24
N GLY A 232 -2.27 20.27 33.04
CA GLY A 232 -2.97 20.35 31.76
C GLY A 232 -3.76 19.12 31.32
N ILE A 233 -3.46 17.91 31.82
CA ILE A 233 -4.11 16.69 31.32
C ILE A 233 -5.44 16.41 32.05
N CYS A 234 -5.67 17.04 33.20
CA CYS A 234 -6.97 17.07 33.88
C CYS A 234 -7.65 18.45 33.83
N VAL A 235 -6.88 19.48 33.46
CA VAL A 235 -7.37 20.78 33.03
C VAL A 235 -7.89 20.78 31.58
N LEU A 236 -7.79 19.69 30.80
CA LEU A 236 -8.55 19.57 29.54
C LEU A 236 -10.07 19.35 29.73
N GLN A 237 -10.53 19.10 30.97
CA GLN A 237 -11.91 19.35 31.40
C GLN A 237 -12.08 20.65 32.23
N THR A 238 -11.00 21.41 32.44
CA THR A 238 -10.97 22.70 33.16
C THR A 238 -10.26 23.79 32.34
N LEU A 239 -10.36 23.79 31.01
CA LEU A 239 -10.07 24.96 30.16
C LEU A 239 -11.29 25.89 30.12
N GLN A 240 -11.83 26.13 31.31
CA GLN A 240 -12.48 27.37 31.68
C GLN A 240 -11.63 27.94 32.80
N ARG A 241 -10.64 28.80 32.48
CA ARG A 241 -10.01 29.82 33.34
C ARG A 241 -8.66 30.27 32.76
N MET A 242 -8.69 30.85 31.56
CA MET A 242 -7.73 31.88 31.18
C MET A 242 -8.48 33.19 31.09
N SER A 243 -7.95 34.25 31.70
CA SER A 243 -8.46 35.59 31.44
C SER A 243 -8.08 36.00 30.01
N ILE A 244 -8.91 36.83 29.37
CA ILE A 244 -8.63 37.37 28.02
C ILE A 244 -7.27 38.08 27.98
N GLY A 245 -6.85 38.71 29.09
CA GLY A 245 -5.54 39.37 29.18
C GLY A 245 -4.36 38.39 29.09
N GLU A 246 -4.45 37.21 29.69
CA GLU A 246 -3.36 36.23 29.71
C GLU A 246 -3.25 35.47 28.37
N SER A 247 -4.37 35.15 27.73
CA SER A 247 -4.38 34.56 26.39
C SER A 247 -3.83 35.51 25.33
N VAL A 248 -4.16 36.81 25.43
CA VAL A 248 -3.60 37.85 24.57
C VAL A 248 -2.12 38.08 24.86
N PHE A 249 -1.69 38.05 26.13
CA PHE A 249 -0.29 38.21 26.52
C PHE A 249 0.60 37.05 26.06
N ILE A 250 0.10 35.81 26.09
CA ILE A 250 0.81 34.62 25.57
C ILE A 250 0.86 34.64 24.04
N LEU A 251 -0.24 35.00 23.37
CA LEU A 251 -0.26 35.21 21.92
C LEU A 251 0.72 36.33 21.51
N PHE A 252 0.80 37.42 22.28
CA PHE A 252 1.77 38.50 22.08
C PHE A 252 3.22 38.05 22.33
N LYS A 253 3.51 37.24 23.37
CA LYS A 253 4.86 36.69 23.61
C LYS A 253 5.29 35.70 22.53
N PHE A 254 4.35 34.90 22.02
CA PHE A 254 4.57 33.94 20.94
C PHE A 254 4.85 34.67 19.62
N ILE A 255 4.08 35.73 19.31
CA ILE A 255 4.30 36.62 18.16
C ILE A 255 5.59 37.45 18.32
N LYS A 256 5.92 37.93 19.52
CA LYS A 256 7.16 38.68 19.81
C LYS A 256 8.43 37.82 19.74
N ARG A 257 8.32 36.49 19.96
CA ARG A 257 9.42 35.53 19.71
C ARG A 257 9.57 35.21 18.21
N LEU A 258 8.46 35.17 17.46
CA LEU A 258 8.50 35.10 15.99
C LEU A 258 9.06 36.38 15.36
N SER A 259 8.83 37.56 15.95
CA SER A 259 9.34 38.85 15.45
C SER A 259 10.82 39.13 15.74
N ASN A 260 11.48 38.33 16.59
CA ASN A 260 12.95 38.34 16.71
C ASN A 260 13.65 37.69 15.49
N ILE A 261 12.90 37.05 14.59
CA ILE A 261 13.33 36.76 13.22
C ILE A 261 12.87 37.93 12.36
N LYS A 262 13.76 38.92 12.18
CA LYS A 262 13.50 40.18 11.45
C LYS A 262 12.69 39.95 10.16
N SER A 263 11.41 40.30 10.17
CA SER A 263 10.73 40.73 8.95
C SER A 263 9.61 41.71 9.26
N HIS A 264 9.65 42.85 8.56
CA HIS A 264 8.71 43.97 8.58
C HIS A 264 7.28 43.59 8.14
N ILE A 265 7.03 42.30 7.87
CA ILE A 265 5.81 41.75 7.27
C ILE A 265 4.74 41.43 8.33
N LEU A 266 5.14 41.16 9.58
CA LEU A 266 4.18 40.85 10.65
C LEU A 266 3.41 42.08 11.13
N ASP A 267 4.01 43.28 11.07
CA ASP A 267 3.38 44.52 11.54
C ASP A 267 2.20 44.96 10.65
N GLU A 268 2.18 44.58 9.36
CA GLU A 268 1.09 44.89 8.42
C GLU A 268 -0.03 43.83 8.43
N CYS A 269 0.28 42.57 8.76
CA CYS A 269 -0.68 41.47 8.69
C CYS A 269 -1.57 41.34 9.94
N ILE A 270 -1.06 41.73 11.11
CA ILE A 270 -1.80 41.59 12.38
C ILE A 270 -3.08 42.44 12.43
N PRO A 271 -3.09 43.71 12.00
CA PRO A 271 -4.33 44.51 11.97
C PRO A 271 -5.40 43.94 11.04
N ALA A 272 -5.00 43.43 9.86
CA ALA A 272 -5.90 42.82 8.89
C ALA A 272 -6.53 41.50 9.41
N LEU A 273 -5.74 40.70 10.13
CA LEU A 273 -6.23 39.46 10.78
C LEU A 273 -7.21 39.74 11.92
N LEU A 274 -6.97 40.77 12.73
CA LEU A 274 -7.90 41.17 13.79
C LEU A 274 -9.22 41.74 13.25
N GLU A 275 -9.18 42.36 12.06
CA GLU A 275 -10.34 42.94 11.38
C GLU A 275 -11.19 41.87 10.65
N ILE A 276 -10.57 40.91 9.96
CA ILE A 276 -11.25 39.80 9.26
C ILE A 276 -12.08 38.93 10.22
N TYR A 277 -11.64 38.79 11.47
CA TYR A 277 -12.31 37.96 12.48
C TYR A 277 -13.17 38.76 13.48
N GLY A 278 -13.30 40.08 13.29
CA GLY A 278 -14.20 40.94 14.09
C GLY A 278 -13.74 41.19 15.53
N LEU A 279 -12.44 41.02 15.84
CA LEU A 279 -11.89 41.09 17.19
C LEU A 279 -11.50 42.51 17.64
N LYS A 280 -11.71 43.52 16.78
CA LYS A 280 -11.41 44.95 17.03
C LYS A 280 -12.15 45.52 18.26
N ASN A 281 -13.27 44.91 18.65
CA ASN A 281 -14.13 45.38 19.75
C ASN A 281 -13.85 44.69 21.11
N LEU A 282 -12.82 43.85 21.20
CA LEU A 282 -12.46 43.12 22.43
C LEU A 282 -11.39 43.80 23.30
N LEU A 283 -10.97 45.03 22.96
CA LEU A 283 -10.09 45.84 23.80
C LEU A 283 -10.90 46.87 24.60
N PRO A 284 -10.79 46.90 25.94
CA PRO A 284 -11.54 47.85 26.75
C PRO A 284 -10.86 49.23 26.68
N THR A 285 -11.38 50.09 25.79
CA THR A 285 -11.06 51.52 25.58
C THR A 285 -9.90 51.87 24.63
N GLN A 286 -10.15 52.90 23.82
CA GLN A 286 -9.26 53.48 22.80
C GLN A 286 -7.93 54.02 23.36
N LYS A 287 -7.83 54.16 24.68
CA LYS A 287 -6.66 54.67 25.40
C LYS A 287 -5.58 53.59 25.61
N GLU A 288 -5.95 52.32 25.79
CA GLU A 288 -4.99 51.21 25.91
C GLU A 288 -4.44 50.76 24.55
N TYR A 289 -5.26 50.81 23.49
CA TYR A 289 -4.80 50.57 22.12
C TYR A 289 -3.73 51.59 21.67
N GLN A 290 -3.89 52.87 22.04
CA GLN A 290 -2.90 53.91 21.72
C GLN A 290 -1.64 53.83 22.61
N SER A 291 -1.77 53.47 23.89
CA SER A 291 -0.61 53.25 24.78
C SER A 291 0.30 52.09 24.31
N ILE A 292 -0.31 51.05 23.74
CA ILE A 292 0.41 49.91 23.15
C ILE A 292 1.11 50.30 21.84
N LEU A 293 0.49 51.15 21.01
CA LEU A 293 1.11 51.71 19.80
C LEU A 293 2.24 52.70 20.12
N GLU A 294 2.14 53.46 21.21
CA GLU A 294 3.22 54.34 21.70
C GLU A 294 4.39 53.56 22.30
N GLY A 295 4.13 52.44 22.99
CA GLY A 295 5.19 51.53 23.46
C GLY A 295 6.01 50.88 22.33
N ILE A 296 5.44 50.75 21.12
CA ILE A 296 6.13 50.28 19.92
C ILE A 296 7.00 51.40 19.30
N LYS A 297 6.69 52.68 19.52
CA LYS A 297 7.51 53.81 19.04
C LYS A 297 8.74 54.11 19.92
N ILE A 298 8.81 53.59 21.15
CA ILE A 298 9.91 53.85 22.10
C ILE A 298 11.15 52.95 21.86
N SER A 299 11.11 52.00 20.91
CA SER A 299 12.31 51.26 20.49
C SER A 299 13.21 52.02 19.50
N ASN A 300 12.85 53.26 19.13
CA ASN A 300 13.59 54.09 18.17
C ASN A 300 14.24 55.37 18.76
N SER A 301 14.41 55.49 20.08
CA SER A 301 15.15 56.62 20.67
C SER A 301 16.12 56.19 21.78
N LEU A 302 17.32 55.77 21.36
CA LEU A 302 18.54 55.89 22.16
C LEU A 302 19.60 56.53 21.26
N SER A 303 19.53 57.86 21.16
CA SER A 303 20.53 58.72 20.53
C SER A 303 21.27 59.51 21.61
N SER A 304 22.56 59.27 21.78
CA SER A 304 23.51 60.33 22.13
C SER A 304 24.95 59.91 21.78
N LEU A 305 25.45 60.41 20.64
CA LEU A 305 26.68 61.22 20.50
C LEU A 305 27.04 61.40 18.99
N PRO A 306 27.65 62.53 18.56
CA PRO A 306 27.69 62.97 17.15
C PRO A 306 29.09 62.77 16.49
N PRO A 307 29.38 63.18 15.23
CA PRO A 307 29.85 62.33 14.12
C PRO A 307 31.35 62.51 13.78
N PRO A 308 31.88 61.80 12.74
CA PRO A 308 32.24 62.57 11.53
C PRO A 308 31.97 61.86 10.18
N SER A 309 31.38 62.65 9.28
CA SER A 309 31.65 62.83 7.83
C SER A 309 32.38 61.76 7.00
N LEU A 310 31.81 61.33 5.85
CA LEU A 310 32.05 61.93 4.51
C LEU A 310 31.35 61.12 3.38
N ASN A 311 30.73 61.85 2.46
CA ASN A 311 30.29 61.49 1.10
C ASN A 311 31.28 60.59 0.34
N ILE A 312 30.80 59.70 -0.57
CA ILE A 312 30.94 59.78 -2.06
C ILE A 312 29.83 58.94 -2.74
N ARG A 313 29.39 59.43 -3.92
CA ARG A 313 28.37 58.98 -4.90
C ARG A 313 28.82 57.86 -5.87
N GLU A 314 27.83 57.38 -6.66
CA GLU A 314 27.92 56.77 -8.02
C GLU A 314 28.57 55.37 -8.08
N GLU A 315 28.20 54.38 -8.90
CA GLU A 315 27.52 54.30 -10.21
C GLU A 315 27.12 52.83 -10.52
N SER A 316 26.65 52.58 -11.75
CA SER A 316 25.88 51.45 -12.29
C SER A 316 26.55 50.06 -12.50
N LEU A 317 25.67 49.04 -12.60
CA LEU A 317 25.62 47.84 -13.48
C LEU A 317 26.88 47.01 -13.88
N GLU A 318 26.61 45.70 -14.02
CA GLU A 318 27.37 44.65 -14.74
C GLU A 318 28.58 43.98 -14.05
N LYS A 319 28.33 42.75 -13.57
CA LYS A 319 29.12 41.51 -13.74
C LYS A 319 28.94 40.58 -12.53
N LYS A 320 28.21 39.48 -12.72
CA LYS A 320 28.45 38.13 -12.14
C LYS A 320 27.27 37.20 -12.44
N GLU A 321 27.05 36.94 -13.72
CA GLU A 321 26.72 35.58 -14.14
C GLU A 321 28.02 34.78 -14.20
N LEU A 322 27.92 33.47 -13.97
CA LEU A 322 28.99 32.46 -13.98
C LEU A 322 29.62 32.10 -12.62
N PHE A 323 28.82 31.50 -11.71
CA PHE A 323 29.30 30.47 -10.77
C PHE A 323 28.11 29.87 -9.99
N PHE A 324 27.38 28.88 -10.51
CA PHE A 324 26.55 27.93 -9.73
C PHE A 324 26.00 26.81 -10.64
N VAL A 325 26.91 25.99 -11.18
CA VAL A 325 26.62 24.61 -11.60
C VAL A 325 27.75 23.76 -11.03
N LYS A 326 27.50 23.16 -9.85
CA LYS A 326 28.21 22.03 -9.22
C LYS A 326 27.89 22.02 -7.73
N LYS A 327 26.78 21.36 -7.35
CA LYS A 327 26.62 20.62 -6.09
C LYS A 327 25.25 19.97 -6.03
N GLU A 328 25.08 18.94 -6.84
CA GLU A 328 24.04 17.91 -6.67
C GLU A 328 24.60 16.58 -7.25
N GLN A 329 25.81 16.23 -6.78
CA GLN A 329 26.42 14.91 -6.90
C GLN A 329 27.33 14.75 -5.68
N GLN A 330 26.76 14.20 -4.61
CA GLN A 330 27.43 13.53 -3.49
C GLN A 330 26.35 13.14 -2.48
N PHE A 331 25.70 11.99 -2.70
CA PHE A 331 25.19 11.06 -1.67
C PHE A 331 24.58 9.83 -2.38
N GLU A 332 25.40 9.17 -3.20
CA GLU A 332 25.14 7.80 -3.68
C GLU A 332 26.45 7.01 -3.64
N GLU A 333 27.08 6.96 -2.47
CA GLU A 333 28.10 5.97 -2.13
C GLU A 333 27.95 5.61 -0.65
N SER A 334 26.97 4.76 -0.36
CA SER A 334 27.02 3.87 0.80
C SER A 334 26.13 2.68 0.50
N GLY A 335 26.72 1.69 -0.18
CA GLY A 335 26.12 0.38 -0.35
C GLY A 335 25.83 -0.24 1.02
N ILE A 336 24.55 -0.38 1.33
CA ILE A 336 24.04 -1.36 2.28
C ILE A 336 22.91 -2.09 1.58
N ILE A 337 23.11 -3.40 1.50
CA ILE A 337 22.31 -4.44 0.84
C ILE A 337 20.88 -4.43 1.40
N PHE A 338 19.87 -4.29 0.53
CA PHE A 338 18.51 -4.73 0.84
C PHE A 338 18.32 -6.12 0.24
N ASP A 339 18.43 -7.12 1.11
CA ASP A 339 18.03 -8.49 0.84
C ASP A 339 16.50 -8.54 0.75
N SER A 340 16.01 -8.91 -0.43
CA SER A 340 14.60 -9.14 -0.72
C SER A 340 14.23 -10.56 -0.29
N GLN A 341 13.86 -10.75 0.98
CA GLN A 341 12.97 -11.84 1.45
C GLN A 341 12.77 -11.72 2.97
N ASN A 342 11.52 -11.44 3.36
CA ASN A 342 10.87 -11.66 4.67
C ASN A 342 10.07 -10.43 5.11
N PHE A 343 8.82 -10.34 4.64
CA PHE A 343 7.74 -9.83 5.47
C PHE A 343 6.55 -10.77 5.30
N ILE A 344 6.47 -11.68 6.27
CA ILE A 344 5.24 -12.32 6.71
C ILE A 344 4.37 -11.23 7.33
N ASP A 345 3.08 -11.35 7.04
CA ASP A 345 1.96 -10.65 7.67
C ASP A 345 2.18 -10.40 9.17
N ASP A 346 1.95 -9.17 9.60
CA ASP A 346 1.44 -8.95 10.96
C ASP A 346 0.27 -7.96 10.87
N ASP A 347 -0.92 -8.54 11.01
CA ASP A 347 -2.18 -7.87 11.27
C ASP A 347 -2.09 -7.11 12.60
N SER A 348 -2.39 -5.82 12.60
CA SER A 348 -3.04 -5.23 13.77
C SER A 348 -3.94 -4.07 13.35
N GLU A 349 -5.23 -4.36 13.40
CA GLU A 349 -6.38 -3.46 13.47
C GLU A 349 -6.14 -2.32 14.50
N ASN A 350 -6.57 -1.09 14.23
CA ASN A 350 -7.91 -0.65 14.65
C ASN A 350 -8.19 0.84 14.42
N ASP A 351 -9.48 1.05 14.17
CA ASP A 351 -10.31 2.22 14.49
C ASP A 351 -10.41 3.39 13.47
N SER A 352 -11.44 3.32 12.62
CA SER A 352 -11.98 4.47 11.89
C SER A 352 -13.50 4.52 12.05
N SER A 353 -13.95 4.83 13.26
CA SER A 353 -15.35 5.06 13.63
C SER A 353 -15.70 6.55 13.78
N THR A 354 -14.96 7.46 13.13
CA THR A 354 -15.21 8.93 13.21
C THR A 354 -15.41 9.65 11.87
N CYS A 355 -15.42 8.94 10.73
CA CYS A 355 -15.31 9.57 9.42
C CYS A 355 -16.63 10.05 8.76
N PHE A 356 -17.76 10.14 9.48
CA PHE A 356 -19.05 10.46 8.85
C PHE A 356 -19.64 11.83 9.16
N LEU A 357 -19.19 12.53 10.23
CA LEU A 357 -19.65 13.89 10.52
C LEU A 357 -18.63 14.98 10.17
N SER A 358 -17.36 14.62 9.98
CA SER A 358 -16.29 15.59 9.73
C SER A 358 -16.21 16.02 8.26
N GLN A 359 -16.44 15.13 7.28
CA GLN A 359 -16.20 15.45 5.86
C GLN A 359 -17.21 16.44 5.26
N ASN A 360 -18.50 16.34 5.58
CA ASN A 360 -19.49 17.31 5.10
C ASN A 360 -19.30 18.71 5.72
N PHE A 361 -18.76 18.78 6.96
CA PHE A 361 -18.39 20.04 7.59
C PHE A 361 -17.05 20.57 7.03
N LEU A 362 -16.09 19.70 6.73
CA LEU A 362 -14.79 20.06 6.15
C LEU A 362 -14.93 20.65 4.75
N GLU A 363 -15.84 20.12 3.92
CA GLU A 363 -16.06 20.59 2.56
C GLU A 363 -16.81 21.93 2.55
N ASP A 364 -17.76 22.13 3.47
CA ASP A 364 -18.47 23.40 3.62
C ASP A 364 -17.56 24.51 4.23
N GLN A 365 -16.60 24.13 5.08
CA GLN A 365 -15.56 25.02 5.60
C GLN A 365 -14.45 25.31 4.58
N LYS A 366 -14.03 24.33 3.75
CA LYS A 366 -13.13 24.55 2.61
C LYS A 366 -13.74 25.52 1.59
N ILE A 367 -15.03 25.37 1.28
CA ILE A 367 -15.76 26.30 0.38
C ILE A 367 -15.81 27.72 0.97
N LYS A 368 -15.93 27.87 2.29
CA LYS A 368 -15.89 29.16 2.99
C LYS A 368 -14.48 29.76 3.06
N ILE A 369 -13.43 28.95 3.26
CA ILE A 369 -12.02 29.36 3.24
C ILE A 369 -11.58 29.79 1.81
N ILE A 370 -12.05 29.09 0.78
CA ILE A 370 -11.82 29.43 -0.64
C ILE A 370 -12.50 30.76 -1.02
N LYS A 371 -13.69 31.05 -0.46
CA LYS A 371 -14.38 32.33 -0.64
C LYS A 371 -13.71 33.48 0.14
N ALA A 372 -13.10 33.20 1.30
CA ALA A 372 -12.48 34.19 2.17
C ALA A 372 -11.08 34.65 1.71
N LEU A 373 -10.31 33.82 0.98
CA LEU A 373 -8.97 34.17 0.50
C LEU A 373 -8.94 35.13 -0.72
N ASN A 374 -10.08 35.67 -1.13
CA ASN A 374 -10.26 36.53 -2.32
C ASN A 374 -9.49 36.06 -3.57
N ILE A 375 -9.53 34.75 -3.78
CA ILE A 375 -8.91 34.10 -4.92
C ILE A 375 -9.93 34.04 -6.06
N LYS A 376 -10.30 35.21 -6.60
CA LYS A 376 -11.09 35.26 -7.84
C LYS A 376 -10.32 34.64 -9.03
N LYS A 377 -8.99 34.62 -8.99
CA LYS A 377 -8.14 34.13 -10.10
C LYS A 377 -7.85 32.62 -10.07
N TYR A 378 -7.68 31.99 -8.90
CA TYR A 378 -7.38 30.54 -8.80
C TYR A 378 -8.66 29.68 -8.69
N VAL A 379 -9.77 30.20 -8.13
CA VAL A 379 -11.09 29.60 -8.32
C VAL A 379 -11.53 29.75 -9.78
N SER A 380 -11.15 30.83 -10.47
CA SER A 380 -11.32 30.94 -11.92
C SER A 380 -10.47 29.94 -12.70
N VAL A 381 -9.36 29.40 -12.18
CA VAL A 381 -8.54 28.40 -12.89
C VAL A 381 -9.02 26.98 -12.58
N MET A 382 -9.45 26.69 -11.35
CA MET A 382 -10.10 25.42 -10.98
C MET A 382 -11.57 25.33 -11.40
N LYS A 383 -12.26 26.44 -11.71
CA LYS A 383 -13.59 26.46 -12.36
C LYS A 383 -13.53 26.75 -13.85
N LYS A 384 -12.37 26.92 -14.47
CA LYS A 384 -12.30 27.08 -15.93
C LYS A 384 -12.19 25.71 -16.58
N LYS A 385 -13.37 25.25 -17.04
CA LYS A 385 -13.63 24.04 -17.82
C LYS A 385 -13.08 22.75 -17.21
N LEU A 386 -13.62 22.37 -16.05
CA LEU A 386 -13.92 20.94 -15.91
C LEU A 386 -14.88 20.57 -17.05
N ILE A 387 -14.71 19.38 -17.62
CA ILE A 387 -15.62 18.81 -18.63
C ILE A 387 -17.03 18.79 -18.03
N THR A 388 -17.80 19.87 -18.22
CA THR A 388 -19.17 20.01 -17.74
C THR A 388 -20.16 19.41 -18.73
N ASP A 389 -19.69 19.11 -19.94
CA ASP A 389 -20.49 18.41 -20.94
C ASP A 389 -19.66 17.29 -21.58
N LEU A 390 -20.05 16.05 -21.30
CA LEU A 390 -19.54 14.87 -22.01
C LEU A 390 -20.31 14.69 -23.34
N SER A 391 -21.27 15.57 -23.67
CA SER A 391 -22.00 15.56 -24.95
C SER A 391 -21.10 15.75 -26.16
N ASP A 392 -19.96 16.40 -26.00
CA ASP A 392 -19.01 16.71 -27.07
C ASP A 392 -18.14 15.49 -27.45
N ILE A 393 -18.31 14.35 -26.76
CA ILE A 393 -17.66 13.10 -27.13
C ILE A 393 -18.27 12.59 -28.44
N PRO A 394 -17.46 12.30 -29.49
CA PRO A 394 -17.97 11.81 -30.76
C PRO A 394 -18.85 10.56 -30.63
N SER A 395 -19.90 10.48 -31.44
CA SER A 395 -20.85 9.35 -31.48
C SER A 395 -20.20 8.01 -31.89
N SER A 396 -18.97 8.04 -32.41
CA SER A 396 -18.14 6.87 -32.69
C SER A 396 -17.62 6.16 -31.43
N VAL A 397 -17.55 6.85 -30.28
CA VAL A 397 -17.03 6.28 -29.03
C VAL A 397 -18.04 5.30 -28.43
N LYS A 398 -17.56 4.08 -28.14
CA LYS A 398 -18.36 2.98 -27.57
C LYS A 398 -18.01 2.61 -26.13
N SER A 399 -16.80 2.95 -25.68
CA SER A 399 -16.33 2.70 -24.32
C SER A 399 -15.82 4.00 -23.73
N LEU A 400 -16.29 4.34 -22.54
CA LEU A 400 -15.94 5.57 -21.83
C LEU A 400 -15.52 5.25 -20.39
N THR A 401 -14.30 5.63 -20.05
CA THR A 401 -13.83 5.68 -18.66
C THR A 401 -13.70 7.13 -18.24
N ILE A 402 -14.40 7.50 -17.17
CA ILE A 402 -14.40 8.86 -16.62
C ILE A 402 -13.29 8.96 -15.57
N SER A 403 -12.53 10.07 -15.61
CA SER A 403 -11.38 10.32 -14.73
C SER A 403 -11.63 10.08 -13.24
N SER A 404 -10.58 9.69 -12.52
CA SER A 404 -10.67 9.33 -11.10
C SER A 404 -11.27 10.43 -10.22
N TYR A 405 -10.95 11.70 -10.50
CA TYR A 405 -11.35 12.86 -9.70
C TYR A 405 -12.70 13.46 -10.09
N PHE A 406 -13.38 12.91 -11.10
CA PHE A 406 -14.69 13.38 -11.50
C PHE A 406 -15.74 13.06 -10.41
N ASN A 407 -16.35 14.11 -9.85
CA ASN A 407 -17.42 13.99 -8.85
C ASN A 407 -18.46 15.10 -9.00
N GLN A 408 -18.82 15.47 -10.23
CA GLN A 408 -19.85 16.46 -10.49
C GLN A 408 -21.20 15.81 -10.76
N VAL A 409 -22.28 16.55 -10.47
CA VAL A 409 -23.63 16.14 -10.83
C VAL A 409 -23.73 16.15 -12.36
N LEU A 410 -24.10 15.00 -12.93
CA LEU A 410 -24.38 14.85 -14.36
C LEU A 410 -25.87 15.10 -14.61
N SER A 411 -26.18 15.78 -15.71
CA SER A 411 -27.58 15.94 -16.16
C SER A 411 -27.97 14.78 -17.07
N ALA A 412 -29.27 14.51 -17.18
CA ALA A 412 -29.76 13.56 -18.17
C ALA A 412 -29.33 14.00 -19.58
N GLY A 413 -28.79 13.08 -20.37
CA GLY A 413 -28.25 13.37 -21.70
C GLY A 413 -26.79 13.84 -21.74
N SER A 414 -26.13 14.05 -20.59
CA SER A 414 -24.71 14.43 -20.56
C SER A 414 -23.78 13.31 -21.04
N ILE A 415 -24.15 12.04 -20.86
CA ILE A 415 -23.37 10.90 -21.37
C ILE A 415 -23.93 10.53 -22.77
N PRO A 416 -23.09 10.43 -23.82
CA PRO A 416 -23.55 10.12 -25.17
C PRO A 416 -24.30 8.77 -25.25
N SER A 417 -25.35 8.73 -26.07
CA SER A 417 -26.14 7.51 -26.31
C SER A 417 -25.42 6.44 -27.14
N SER A 418 -24.18 6.71 -27.58
CA SER A 418 -23.33 5.73 -28.26
C SER A 418 -22.59 4.79 -27.29
N ILE A 419 -22.46 5.15 -26.01
CA ILE A 419 -21.64 4.44 -25.03
C ILE A 419 -22.27 3.10 -24.66
N GLU A 420 -21.52 2.00 -24.81
CA GLU A 420 -21.92 0.63 -24.47
C GLU A 420 -21.21 0.10 -23.21
N SER A 421 -20.06 0.66 -22.83
CA SER A 421 -19.35 0.37 -21.57
C SER A 421 -18.97 1.67 -20.87
N LEU A 422 -19.36 1.78 -19.60
CA LEU A 422 -19.18 2.98 -18.79
C LEU A 422 -18.50 2.64 -17.45
N THR A 423 -17.38 3.31 -17.18
CA THR A 423 -16.68 3.23 -15.90
C THR A 423 -16.59 4.60 -15.25
N PHE A 424 -17.12 4.73 -14.04
CA PHE A 424 -16.96 5.94 -13.22
C PHE A 424 -15.64 5.92 -12.45
N GLY A 425 -14.99 7.08 -12.38
CA GLY A 425 -13.75 7.25 -11.63
C GLY A 425 -13.91 7.15 -10.11
N LYS A 426 -12.78 6.93 -9.42
CA LYS A 426 -12.69 6.62 -7.98
C LYS A 426 -13.57 7.49 -7.07
N PHE A 427 -13.61 8.82 -7.29
CA PHE A 427 -14.28 9.80 -6.42
C PHE A 427 -15.74 10.08 -6.77
N PHE A 428 -16.29 9.48 -7.83
CA PHE A 428 -17.67 9.69 -8.21
C PHE A 428 -18.62 9.15 -7.13
N ASN A 429 -19.43 10.04 -6.53
CA ASN A 429 -20.40 9.68 -5.49
C ASN A 429 -21.65 10.57 -5.57
N GLN A 430 -22.16 10.80 -6.78
CA GLN A 430 -23.37 11.58 -7.02
C GLN A 430 -24.61 10.68 -7.17
N VAL A 431 -25.77 11.23 -6.83
CA VAL A 431 -27.06 10.54 -6.98
C VAL A 431 -27.32 10.30 -8.47
N LEU A 432 -27.79 9.10 -8.79
CA LEU A 432 -28.17 8.72 -10.14
C LEU A 432 -29.67 8.93 -10.32
N SER A 433 -30.06 9.90 -11.15
CA SER A 433 -31.46 10.03 -11.58
C SER A 433 -31.75 9.06 -12.73
N ALA A 434 -33.01 8.61 -12.83
CA ALA A 434 -33.45 7.80 -13.96
C ALA A 434 -33.15 8.51 -15.29
N GLY A 435 -32.60 7.76 -16.25
CA GLY A 435 -32.22 8.29 -17.57
C GLY A 435 -30.86 9.03 -17.63
N LEU A 436 -30.11 9.12 -16.53
CA LEU A 436 -28.75 9.69 -16.53
C LEU A 436 -27.78 8.80 -17.31
N ILE A 437 -27.79 7.50 -17.02
CA ILE A 437 -26.98 6.50 -17.74
C ILE A 437 -27.75 6.10 -19.01
N PRO A 438 -27.16 6.18 -20.20
CA PRO A 438 -27.86 5.85 -21.45
C PRO A 438 -28.28 4.39 -21.53
N SER A 439 -29.42 4.13 -22.19
CA SER A 439 -29.93 2.77 -22.43
C SER A 439 -29.05 1.94 -23.39
N SER A 440 -28.02 2.51 -24.00
CA SER A 440 -27.00 1.79 -24.76
C SER A 440 -26.00 1.03 -23.88
N VAL A 441 -25.85 1.40 -22.60
CA VAL A 441 -24.82 0.85 -21.70
C VAL A 441 -25.14 -0.61 -21.32
N LYS A 442 -24.23 -1.53 -21.65
CA LYS A 442 -24.30 -2.96 -21.35
C LYS A 442 -23.42 -3.37 -20.17
N SER A 443 -22.35 -2.63 -19.90
CA SER A 443 -21.43 -2.87 -18.78
C SER A 443 -21.22 -1.58 -18.00
N LEU A 444 -21.44 -1.64 -16.69
CA LEU A 444 -21.37 -0.49 -15.78
C LEU A 444 -20.48 -0.81 -14.57
N THR A 445 -19.47 0.02 -14.37
CA THR A 445 -18.57 -0.07 -13.22
C THR A 445 -18.57 1.25 -12.44
N PHE A 446 -18.89 1.18 -11.15
CA PHE A 446 -18.82 2.33 -10.25
C PHE A 446 -17.43 2.49 -9.63
N GLY A 447 -17.04 3.75 -9.43
CA GLY A 447 -15.80 4.11 -8.75
C GLY A 447 -15.82 3.79 -7.25
N GLY A 448 -14.64 3.77 -6.65
CA GLY A 448 -14.40 3.32 -5.28
C GLY A 448 -15.26 3.97 -4.19
N TYR A 449 -15.60 5.27 -4.31
CA TYR A 449 -16.35 6.01 -3.29
C TYR A 449 -17.86 6.06 -3.51
N PHE A 450 -18.39 5.47 -4.58
CA PHE A 450 -19.83 5.46 -4.85
C PHE A 450 -20.58 4.72 -3.73
N ASN A 451 -21.49 5.42 -3.04
CA ASN A 451 -22.31 4.87 -1.96
C ASN A 451 -23.69 5.54 -1.88
N GLN A 452 -24.29 5.81 -3.04
CA GLN A 452 -25.64 6.39 -3.12
C GLN A 452 -26.71 5.31 -3.20
N VAL A 453 -27.91 5.64 -2.71
CA VAL A 453 -29.08 4.76 -2.80
C VAL A 453 -29.49 4.64 -4.27
N LEU A 454 -29.78 3.41 -4.71
CA LEU A 454 -30.26 3.14 -6.05
C LEU A 454 -31.79 3.14 -6.07
N SER A 455 -32.36 4.10 -6.79
CA SER A 455 -33.81 4.13 -7.05
C SER A 455 -34.13 3.37 -8.34
N ALA A 456 -35.38 2.94 -8.51
CA ALA A 456 -35.83 2.29 -9.73
C ALA A 456 -35.47 3.13 -10.98
N GLY A 457 -34.86 2.49 -11.98
CA GLY A 457 -34.41 3.14 -13.22
C GLY A 457 -33.08 3.91 -13.14
N SER A 458 -32.40 3.95 -11.98
CA SER A 458 -31.05 4.54 -11.86
C SER A 458 -30.01 3.81 -12.70
N ILE A 459 -30.17 2.49 -12.82
CA ILE A 459 -29.36 1.62 -13.67
C ILE A 459 -30.26 1.14 -14.82
N PRO A 460 -29.87 1.36 -16.10
CA PRO A 460 -30.68 0.97 -17.25
C PRO A 460 -30.87 -0.56 -17.36
N SER A 461 -32.03 -0.97 -17.89
CA SER A 461 -32.37 -2.38 -18.16
C SER A 461 -31.58 -3.03 -19.31
N SER A 462 -30.64 -2.30 -19.90
CA SER A 462 -29.67 -2.82 -20.87
C SER A 462 -28.40 -3.37 -20.20
N VAL A 463 -28.13 -3.01 -18.94
CA VAL A 463 -26.91 -3.42 -18.23
C VAL A 463 -26.93 -4.93 -17.96
N LYS A 464 -25.89 -5.62 -18.43
CA LYS A 464 -25.65 -7.06 -18.27
C LYS A 464 -24.59 -7.37 -17.22
N SER A 465 -23.61 -6.50 -17.03
CA SER A 465 -22.55 -6.63 -16.03
C SER A 465 -22.49 -5.37 -15.17
N LEU A 466 -22.58 -5.56 -13.85
CA LEU A 466 -22.61 -4.49 -12.87
C LEU A 466 -21.56 -4.72 -11.78
N THR A 467 -20.67 -3.75 -11.59
CA THR A 467 -19.64 -3.78 -10.56
C THR A 467 -19.73 -2.54 -9.67
N PHE A 468 -19.88 -2.76 -8.37
CA PHE A 468 -19.84 -1.69 -7.37
C PHE A 468 -18.42 -1.46 -6.84
N GLY A 469 -18.10 -0.20 -6.56
CA GLY A 469 -16.85 0.19 -5.92
C GLY A 469 -16.82 -0.06 -4.40
N ASN A 470 -15.66 0.15 -3.80
CA ASN A 470 -15.33 -0.22 -2.42
C ASN A 470 -16.31 0.28 -1.36
N CYS A 471 -16.88 1.48 -1.49
CA CYS A 471 -17.69 2.11 -0.46
C CYS A 471 -19.18 1.74 -0.51
N PHE A 472 -19.67 1.09 -1.56
CA PHE A 472 -21.09 0.80 -1.72
C PHE A 472 -21.57 -0.14 -0.60
N ASN A 473 -22.49 0.33 0.23
CA ASN A 473 -23.07 -0.43 1.33
C ASN A 473 -24.52 0.00 1.60
N GLN A 474 -25.29 0.22 0.54
CA GLN A 474 -26.71 0.57 0.63
C GLN A 474 -27.60 -0.67 0.59
N VAL A 475 -28.75 -0.59 1.25
CA VAL A 475 -29.77 -1.65 1.20
C VAL A 475 -30.31 -1.77 -0.22
N LEU A 476 -30.47 -3.00 -0.70
CA LEU A 476 -31.02 -3.29 -2.02
C LEU A 476 -32.50 -3.67 -1.88
N SER A 477 -33.36 -2.96 -2.60
CA SER A 477 -34.73 -3.37 -2.87
C SER A 477 -34.81 -4.18 -4.17
N ALA A 478 -35.93 -4.87 -4.41
CA ALA A 478 -36.15 -5.68 -5.61
C ALA A 478 -36.00 -4.91 -6.95
N GLU A 479 -36.08 -3.57 -6.92
CA GLU A 479 -35.96 -2.69 -8.09
C GLU A 479 -34.63 -1.93 -8.16
N SER A 480 -33.72 -2.14 -7.21
CA SER A 480 -32.42 -1.45 -7.15
C SER A 480 -31.48 -1.88 -8.28
N ILE A 481 -31.53 -3.16 -8.67
CA ILE A 481 -30.70 -3.76 -9.72
C ILE A 481 -31.65 -4.32 -10.80
N PRO A 482 -31.48 -3.98 -12.08
CA PRO A 482 -32.39 -4.43 -13.13
C PRO A 482 -32.26 -5.94 -13.40
N SER A 483 -33.37 -6.57 -13.80
CA SER A 483 -33.47 -8.00 -14.17
C SER A 483 -32.72 -8.38 -15.45
N SER A 484 -31.97 -7.45 -16.03
CA SER A 484 -31.06 -7.70 -17.14
C SER A 484 -29.66 -8.13 -16.69
N VAL A 485 -29.27 -7.85 -15.44
CA VAL A 485 -27.92 -8.09 -14.92
C VAL A 485 -27.66 -9.59 -14.77
N GLU A 486 -26.61 -10.08 -15.44
CA GLU A 486 -26.18 -11.49 -15.43
C GLU A 486 -24.91 -11.70 -14.60
N SER A 487 -24.10 -10.66 -14.41
CA SER A 487 -22.90 -10.69 -13.56
C SER A 487 -22.92 -9.50 -12.60
N LEU A 488 -22.83 -9.81 -11.30
CA LEU A 488 -22.91 -8.82 -10.22
C LEU A 488 -21.73 -8.98 -9.26
N THR A 489 -21.00 -7.87 -9.06
CA THR A 489 -19.86 -7.81 -8.13
C THR A 489 -20.06 -6.67 -7.15
N PHE A 490 -20.02 -6.99 -5.85
CA PHE A 490 -20.02 -6.00 -4.78
C PHE A 490 -18.59 -5.60 -4.37
N GLY A 491 -18.44 -4.34 -3.97
CA GLY A 491 -17.18 -3.80 -3.46
C GLY A 491 -16.96 -4.07 -1.97
N TYR A 492 -15.77 -3.68 -1.50
CA TYR A 492 -15.21 -3.98 -0.17
C TYR A 492 -16.19 -3.85 1.02
N ASN A 493 -16.98 -2.79 1.11
CA ASN A 493 -17.80 -2.48 2.29
C ASN A 493 -19.20 -3.10 2.31
N PHE A 494 -19.67 -3.71 1.23
CA PHE A 494 -21.05 -4.21 1.17
C PHE A 494 -21.29 -5.31 2.22
N ASN A 495 -22.17 -5.03 3.18
CA ASN A 495 -22.50 -5.93 4.28
C ASN A 495 -23.97 -5.78 4.72
N GLN A 496 -24.88 -5.59 3.76
CA GLN A 496 -26.32 -5.49 4.02
C GLN A 496 -27.00 -6.85 3.95
N VAL A 497 -28.07 -7.00 4.74
CA VAL A 497 -28.91 -8.20 4.71
C VAL A 497 -29.58 -8.31 3.35
N LEU A 498 -29.55 -9.51 2.76
CA LEU A 498 -30.20 -9.80 1.48
C LEU A 498 -31.55 -10.46 1.74
N SER A 499 -32.63 -9.76 1.40
CA SER A 499 -33.96 -10.36 1.37
C SER A 499 -34.20 -11.06 0.04
N ALA A 500 -35.13 -12.02 -0.01
CA ALA A 500 -35.52 -12.67 -1.27
C ALA A 500 -35.90 -11.62 -2.33
N GLY A 501 -35.31 -11.74 -3.52
CA GLY A 501 -35.49 -10.79 -4.64
C GLY A 501 -34.57 -9.56 -4.63
N SER A 502 -33.72 -9.36 -3.62
CA SER A 502 -32.74 -8.25 -3.60
C SER A 502 -31.69 -8.37 -4.71
N ILE A 503 -31.36 -9.61 -5.07
CA ILE A 503 -30.50 -9.96 -6.21
C ILE A 503 -31.41 -10.52 -7.31
N PRO A 504 -31.39 -9.98 -8.54
CA PRO A 504 -32.29 -10.44 -9.61
C PRO A 504 -32.05 -11.89 -10.03
N SER A 505 -33.11 -12.59 -10.43
CA SER A 505 -33.07 -13.99 -10.91
C SER A 505 -32.38 -14.17 -12.27
N SER A 506 -31.87 -13.11 -12.87
CA SER A 506 -31.03 -13.15 -14.07
C SER A 506 -29.55 -13.35 -13.74
N VAL A 507 -29.11 -13.12 -12.49
CA VAL A 507 -27.70 -13.16 -12.09
C VAL A 507 -27.20 -14.60 -12.14
N LYS A 508 -26.15 -14.84 -12.94
CA LYS A 508 -25.45 -16.13 -13.11
C LYS A 508 -24.12 -16.18 -12.35
N SER A 509 -23.46 -15.03 -12.18
CA SER A 509 -22.23 -14.91 -11.41
C SER A 509 -22.38 -13.82 -10.35
N LEU A 510 -22.15 -14.20 -9.09
CA LEU A 510 -22.28 -13.33 -7.93
C LEU A 510 -20.99 -13.34 -7.12
N THR A 511 -20.40 -12.15 -6.92
CA THR A 511 -19.21 -11.96 -6.08
C THR A 511 -19.49 -10.95 -4.99
N PHE A 512 -19.31 -11.35 -3.73
CA PHE A 512 -19.39 -10.46 -2.58
C PHE A 512 -18.04 -9.81 -2.28
N GLY A 513 -18.08 -8.58 -1.78
CA GLY A 513 -16.89 -7.85 -1.35
C GLY A 513 -16.46 -8.19 0.07
N TYR A 514 -15.26 -7.75 0.44
CA TYR A 514 -14.52 -8.13 1.65
C TYR A 514 -15.37 -8.26 2.92
N ARG A 515 -16.18 -7.25 3.27
CA ARG A 515 -16.90 -7.18 4.55
C ARG A 515 -18.20 -7.97 4.63
N PHE A 516 -18.67 -8.58 3.54
CA PHE A 516 -19.95 -9.29 3.55
C PHE A 516 -19.92 -10.47 4.53
N ASN A 517 -20.74 -10.42 5.57
CA ASN A 517 -20.82 -11.44 6.62
C ASN A 517 -22.23 -11.56 7.20
N GLN A 518 -23.25 -11.47 6.35
CA GLN A 518 -24.65 -11.60 6.75
C GLN A 518 -25.13 -13.05 6.62
N VAL A 519 -26.08 -13.43 7.48
CA VAL A 519 -26.75 -14.73 7.40
C VAL A 519 -27.52 -14.83 6.10
N LEU A 520 -27.39 -15.96 5.40
CA LEU A 520 -28.12 -16.25 4.17
C LEU A 520 -29.29 -17.18 4.44
N SER A 521 -30.50 -16.66 4.33
CA SER A 521 -31.73 -17.45 4.32
C SER A 521 -32.01 -18.01 2.92
N GLU A 522 -32.87 -19.02 2.82
CA GLU A 522 -33.33 -19.54 1.54
C GLU A 522 -33.88 -18.42 0.64
N GLY A 523 -33.46 -18.39 -0.61
CA GLY A 523 -33.85 -17.36 -1.59
C GLY A 523 -33.07 -16.05 -1.53
N SER A 524 -32.14 -15.87 -0.57
CA SER A 524 -31.26 -14.68 -0.52
C SER A 524 -30.35 -14.59 -1.75
N ILE A 525 -29.88 -15.75 -2.23
CA ILE A 525 -29.15 -15.92 -3.48
C ILE A 525 -30.10 -16.61 -4.47
N PRO A 526 -30.30 -16.08 -5.69
CA PRO A 526 -31.24 -16.66 -6.65
C PRO A 526 -30.74 -17.98 -7.23
N SER A 527 -31.67 -18.87 -7.58
CA SER A 527 -31.39 -20.18 -8.17
C SER A 527 -30.79 -20.12 -9.59
N SER A 528 -30.61 -18.93 -10.16
CA SER A 528 -29.88 -18.72 -11.41
C SER A 528 -28.35 -18.69 -11.24
N VAL A 529 -27.83 -18.47 -10.01
CA VAL A 529 -26.39 -18.32 -9.77
C VAL A 529 -25.65 -19.64 -10.00
N LYS A 530 -24.70 -19.63 -10.93
CA LYS A 530 -23.78 -20.73 -11.24
C LYS A 530 -22.41 -20.57 -10.58
N SER A 531 -21.94 -19.34 -10.42
CA SER A 531 -20.67 -19.03 -9.77
C SER A 531 -20.89 -18.08 -8.60
N LEU A 532 -20.50 -18.52 -7.41
CA LEU A 532 -20.65 -17.80 -6.16
C LEU A 532 -19.31 -17.65 -5.46
N THR A 533 -18.91 -16.39 -5.22
CA THR A 533 -17.71 -16.06 -4.45
C THR A 533 -18.08 -15.20 -3.25
N PHE A 534 -17.73 -15.67 -2.06
CA PHE A 534 -17.90 -14.94 -0.81
C PHE A 534 -16.74 -13.98 -0.54
N GLY A 535 -17.04 -12.88 0.14
CA GLY A 535 -16.05 -11.93 0.61
C GLY A 535 -15.27 -12.44 1.82
N SER A 536 -14.07 -11.88 2.04
CA SER A 536 -13.12 -12.34 3.06
C SER A 536 -13.69 -12.50 4.47
N SER A 537 -14.60 -11.64 4.92
CA SER A 537 -15.17 -11.68 6.27
C SER A 537 -16.29 -12.70 6.46
N PHE A 538 -16.79 -13.35 5.40
CA PHE A 538 -17.92 -14.28 5.49
C PHE A 538 -17.57 -15.49 6.37
N ASN A 539 -18.27 -15.65 7.49
CA ASN A 539 -18.08 -16.76 8.43
C ASN A 539 -19.40 -17.18 9.09
N GLN A 540 -20.50 -17.15 8.34
CA GLN A 540 -21.82 -17.55 8.85
C GLN A 540 -22.07 -19.04 8.65
N VAL A 541 -22.86 -19.63 9.55
CA VAL A 541 -23.31 -21.03 9.43
C VAL A 541 -24.20 -21.16 8.19
N LEU A 542 -23.95 -22.19 7.39
CA LEU A 542 -24.73 -22.50 6.20
C LEU A 542 -25.89 -23.43 6.56
N SER A 543 -27.10 -22.93 6.41
CA SER A 543 -28.33 -23.71 6.56
C SER A 543 -28.77 -24.28 5.21
N ALA A 544 -29.69 -25.24 5.22
CA ALA A 544 -30.29 -25.74 3.99
C ALA A 544 -30.87 -24.57 3.17
N GLY A 545 -30.53 -24.52 1.88
CA GLY A 545 -30.99 -23.46 0.97
C GLY A 545 -30.20 -22.14 1.02
N SER A 546 -29.21 -21.98 1.93
CA SER A 546 -28.35 -20.78 1.94
C SER A 546 -27.54 -20.62 0.65
N ILE A 547 -27.08 -21.74 0.08
CA ILE A 547 -26.42 -21.79 -1.23
C ILE A 547 -27.34 -22.56 -2.19
N PRO A 548 -27.76 -21.97 -3.33
CA PRO A 548 -28.66 -22.62 -4.26
C PRO A 548 -28.06 -23.87 -4.92
N SER A 549 -28.90 -24.85 -5.23
CA SER A 549 -28.51 -26.10 -5.90
C SER A 549 -28.07 -25.93 -7.37
N SER A 550 -28.07 -24.71 -7.89
CA SER A 550 -27.53 -24.39 -9.21
C SER A 550 -26.05 -24.01 -9.21
N VAL A 551 -25.45 -23.74 -8.05
CA VAL A 551 -24.06 -23.29 -7.93
C VAL A 551 -23.09 -24.41 -8.30
N GLU A 552 -22.27 -24.18 -9.31
CA GLU A 552 -21.25 -25.11 -9.82
C GLU A 552 -19.84 -24.72 -9.34
N TYR A 553 -19.59 -23.41 -9.13
CA TYR A 553 -18.32 -22.88 -8.67
C TYR A 553 -18.52 -22.12 -7.37
N LEU A 554 -17.94 -22.61 -6.28
CA LEU A 554 -18.08 -22.05 -4.94
C LEU A 554 -16.71 -21.69 -4.35
N THR A 555 -16.55 -20.42 -4.01
CA THR A 555 -15.37 -19.91 -3.31
C THR A 555 -15.77 -19.24 -2.01
N PHE A 556 -15.26 -19.74 -0.89
CA PHE A 556 -15.41 -19.14 0.43
C PHE A 556 -14.37 -18.05 0.67
N GLY A 557 -14.74 -17.04 1.46
CA GLY A 557 -13.84 -15.98 1.90
C GLY A 557 -12.91 -16.41 3.03
N ASN A 558 -11.84 -15.62 3.23
CA ASN A 558 -10.75 -15.89 4.17
C ASN A 558 -11.18 -16.35 5.56
N CYS A 559 -12.18 -15.73 6.19
CA CYS A 559 -12.58 -16.01 7.57
C CYS A 559 -13.50 -17.24 7.72
N PHE A 560 -13.98 -17.84 6.63
CA PHE A 560 -14.92 -18.95 6.72
C PHE A 560 -14.29 -20.15 7.42
N ASN A 561 -14.83 -20.52 8.59
CA ASN A 561 -14.33 -21.61 9.41
C ASN A 561 -15.47 -22.33 10.15
N GLN A 562 -16.63 -22.47 9.50
CA GLN A 562 -17.78 -23.16 10.06
C GLN A 562 -17.75 -24.66 9.77
N VAL A 563 -18.31 -25.46 10.67
CA VAL A 563 -18.46 -26.90 10.49
C VAL A 563 -19.38 -27.17 9.31
N LEU A 564 -18.96 -28.07 8.41
CA LEU A 564 -19.75 -28.46 7.25
C LEU A 564 -20.64 -29.65 7.57
N SER A 565 -21.95 -29.48 7.36
CA SER A 565 -22.94 -30.54 7.41
C SER A 565 -23.34 -30.98 5.99
N VAL A 566 -24.12 -32.06 5.87
CA VAL A 566 -24.58 -32.60 4.58
C VAL A 566 -25.34 -31.59 3.71
N VAL A 567 -25.93 -30.55 4.31
CA VAL A 567 -26.70 -29.52 3.59
C VAL A 567 -25.90 -28.25 3.29
N SER A 568 -24.66 -28.15 3.77
CA SER A 568 -23.87 -26.91 3.70
C SER A 568 -23.38 -26.58 2.29
N ILE A 569 -23.01 -27.59 1.50
CA ILE A 569 -22.50 -27.42 0.13
C ILE A 569 -23.38 -28.25 -0.82
N PRO A 570 -23.99 -27.65 -1.86
CA PRO A 570 -24.86 -28.37 -2.78
C PRO A 570 -24.11 -29.41 -3.62
N SER A 571 -24.82 -30.48 -4.02
CA SER A 571 -24.28 -31.57 -4.85
C SER A 571 -24.02 -31.17 -6.31
N SER A 572 -24.31 -29.94 -6.73
CA SER A 572 -23.95 -29.40 -8.04
C SER A 572 -22.57 -28.76 -8.10
N VAL A 573 -21.92 -28.51 -6.95
CA VAL A 573 -20.61 -27.85 -6.90
C VAL A 573 -19.53 -28.75 -7.50
N GLU A 574 -18.94 -28.32 -8.61
CA GLU A 574 -17.84 -29.02 -9.27
C GLU A 574 -16.46 -28.46 -8.87
N SER A 575 -16.39 -27.20 -8.46
CA SER A 575 -15.16 -26.54 -8.01
C SER A 575 -15.39 -25.87 -6.66
N LEU A 576 -14.63 -26.29 -5.66
CA LEU A 576 -14.75 -25.84 -4.28
C LEU A 576 -13.43 -25.26 -3.78
N THR A 577 -13.45 -24.00 -3.35
CA THR A 577 -12.30 -23.32 -2.74
C THR A 577 -12.66 -22.84 -1.35
N PHE A 578 -11.90 -23.28 -0.35
CA PHE A 578 -12.01 -22.78 1.02
C PHE A 578 -11.09 -21.58 1.25
N GLY A 579 -11.53 -20.68 2.14
CA GLY A 579 -10.75 -19.53 2.56
C GLY A 579 -9.69 -19.84 3.62
N ASN A 580 -8.83 -18.86 3.89
CA ASN A 580 -7.63 -18.98 4.72
C ASN A 580 -7.83 -19.55 6.13
N SER A 581 -8.95 -19.31 6.80
CA SER A 581 -9.17 -19.73 8.19
C SER A 581 -9.81 -21.12 8.30
N PHE A 582 -10.26 -21.73 7.20
CA PHE A 582 -10.95 -23.02 7.24
C PHE A 582 -10.01 -24.11 7.75
N ASN A 583 -10.31 -24.64 8.94
CA ASN A 583 -9.53 -25.70 9.58
C ASN A 583 -10.43 -26.66 10.37
N GLN A 584 -11.66 -26.88 9.91
CA GLN A 584 -12.59 -27.81 10.54
C GLN A 584 -12.28 -29.26 10.17
N VAL A 585 -12.57 -30.18 11.09
CA VAL A 585 -12.45 -31.62 10.84
C VAL A 585 -13.47 -32.01 9.76
N LEU A 586 -13.00 -32.72 8.74
CA LEU A 586 -13.84 -33.20 7.65
C LEU A 586 -14.47 -34.54 8.01
N SER A 587 -15.70 -34.73 7.53
CA SER A 587 -16.38 -36.03 7.46
C SER A 587 -16.58 -36.44 6.01
N THR A 588 -16.97 -37.68 5.76
CA THR A 588 -17.23 -38.22 4.41
C THR A 588 -18.36 -37.50 3.65
N VAL A 589 -19.17 -36.69 4.35
CA VAL A 589 -20.26 -35.90 3.76
C VAL A 589 -19.95 -34.41 3.66
N SER A 590 -18.78 -33.96 4.14
CA SER A 590 -18.43 -32.53 4.17
C SER A 590 -18.15 -31.95 2.78
N ILE A 591 -17.67 -32.78 1.84
CA ILE A 591 -17.35 -32.37 0.46
C ILE A 591 -18.20 -33.22 -0.49
N PRO A 592 -19.04 -32.62 -1.35
CA PRO A 592 -19.90 -33.37 -2.27
C PRO A 592 -19.11 -34.20 -3.28
N SER A 593 -19.67 -35.34 -3.69
CA SER A 593 -19.07 -36.25 -4.68
C SER A 593 -19.05 -35.71 -6.11
N SER A 594 -19.60 -34.53 -6.38
CA SER A 594 -19.50 -33.83 -7.66
C SER A 594 -18.23 -32.97 -7.79
N VAL A 595 -17.53 -32.68 -6.69
CA VAL A 595 -16.36 -31.80 -6.68
C VAL A 595 -15.20 -32.46 -7.45
N LYS A 596 -14.78 -31.82 -8.55
CA LYS A 596 -13.64 -32.21 -9.39
C LYS A 596 -12.38 -31.42 -9.03
N SER A 597 -12.53 -30.18 -8.55
CA SER A 597 -11.42 -29.31 -8.12
C SER A 597 -11.61 -28.87 -6.68
N LEU A 598 -10.65 -29.19 -5.82
CA LEU A 598 -10.69 -28.88 -4.39
C LEU A 598 -9.44 -28.11 -3.98
N THR A 599 -9.65 -26.92 -3.42
CA THR A 599 -8.59 -26.08 -2.86
C THR A 599 -8.86 -25.77 -1.39
N PHE A 600 -7.91 -26.11 -0.52
CA PHE A 600 -7.93 -25.73 0.89
C PHE A 600 -7.19 -24.40 1.10
N GLY A 601 -7.69 -23.59 2.03
CA GLY A 601 -7.05 -22.33 2.41
C GLY A 601 -5.88 -22.50 3.39
N HIS A 602 -5.23 -21.38 3.71
CA HIS A 602 -3.98 -21.31 4.48
C HIS A 602 -3.96 -22.09 5.80
N GLY A 603 -5.05 -22.10 6.56
CA GLY A 603 -5.11 -22.64 7.92
C GLY A 603 -5.43 -24.12 8.00
N PHE A 604 -5.83 -24.76 6.89
CA PHE A 604 -6.24 -26.16 6.90
C PHE A 604 -5.06 -27.07 7.23
N ASN A 605 -5.12 -27.77 8.35
CA ASN A 605 -4.09 -28.70 8.81
C ASN A 605 -4.68 -29.89 9.58
N GLN A 606 -5.85 -30.37 9.15
CA GLN A 606 -6.50 -31.54 9.74
C GLN A 606 -6.00 -32.85 9.12
N VAL A 607 -6.01 -33.92 9.90
CA VAL A 607 -5.62 -35.26 9.43
C VAL A 607 -6.59 -35.75 8.37
N LEU A 608 -6.07 -36.27 7.26
CA LEU A 608 -6.87 -36.81 6.16
C LEU A 608 -6.83 -38.34 6.16
N SER A 609 -7.90 -38.95 6.66
CA SER A 609 -8.14 -40.39 6.51
C SER A 609 -8.72 -40.73 5.13
N ALA A 610 -8.59 -41.99 4.73
CA ALA A 610 -9.12 -42.46 3.46
C ALA A 610 -10.64 -42.19 3.34
N GLY A 611 -11.06 -41.66 2.19
CA GLY A 611 -12.46 -41.37 1.88
C GLY A 611 -12.98 -39.99 2.32
N LEU A 612 -12.19 -39.17 3.02
CA LEU A 612 -12.61 -37.79 3.37
C LEU A 612 -12.59 -36.83 2.17
N ILE A 613 -11.68 -37.06 1.22
CA ILE A 613 -11.70 -36.38 -0.08
C ILE A 613 -12.40 -37.30 -1.09
N PRO A 614 -13.47 -36.84 -1.76
CA PRO A 614 -14.21 -37.67 -2.71
C PRO A 614 -13.36 -38.16 -3.89
N SER A 615 -13.67 -39.37 -4.39
CA SER A 615 -13.01 -39.99 -5.54
C SER A 615 -13.33 -39.36 -6.91
N SER A 616 -14.07 -38.25 -6.92
CA SER A 616 -14.29 -37.40 -8.08
C SER A 616 -13.26 -36.29 -8.21
N VAL A 617 -12.51 -35.97 -7.14
CA VAL A 617 -11.52 -34.90 -7.15
C VAL A 617 -10.36 -35.26 -8.08
N GLU A 618 -10.15 -34.45 -9.11
CA GLU A 618 -9.06 -34.61 -10.08
C GLU A 618 -7.92 -33.60 -9.84
N SER A 619 -8.21 -32.46 -9.22
CA SER A 619 -7.23 -31.44 -8.84
C SER A 619 -7.34 -31.13 -7.36
N LEU A 620 -6.24 -31.30 -6.62
CA LEU A 620 -6.18 -31.08 -5.18
C LEU A 620 -5.05 -30.11 -4.83
N THR A 621 -5.40 -29.03 -4.17
CA THR A 621 -4.45 -28.01 -3.68
C THR A 621 -4.60 -27.83 -2.18
N PHE A 622 -3.50 -28.00 -1.46
CA PHE A 622 -3.40 -27.69 -0.04
C PHE A 622 -2.89 -26.27 0.20
N GLY A 623 -3.44 -25.62 1.23
CA GLY A 623 -3.02 -24.28 1.64
C GLY A 623 -1.78 -24.28 2.54
N TYR A 624 -1.27 -23.07 2.82
CA TYR A 624 -0.02 -22.77 3.52
C TYR A 624 0.33 -23.69 4.72
N GLY A 625 -0.63 -23.96 5.61
CA GLY A 625 -0.42 -24.61 6.90
C GLY A 625 -0.47 -26.14 6.90
N PHE A 626 -0.88 -26.78 5.81
CA PHE A 626 -1.03 -28.23 5.77
C PHE A 626 0.32 -28.94 5.91
N ASN A 627 0.48 -29.74 6.97
CA ASN A 627 1.69 -30.49 7.26
C ASN A 627 1.39 -31.81 7.99
N GLN A 628 0.27 -32.45 7.67
CA GLN A 628 -0.10 -33.76 8.24
C GLN A 628 0.53 -34.90 7.45
N VAL A 629 0.80 -36.02 8.13
CA VAL A 629 1.29 -37.24 7.51
C VAL A 629 0.22 -37.79 6.57
N LEU A 630 0.63 -38.18 5.35
CA LEU A 630 -0.24 -38.80 4.37
C LEU A 630 -0.07 -40.31 4.35
N SER A 631 -1.11 -41.01 4.79
CA SER A 631 -1.23 -42.46 4.66
C SER A 631 -1.72 -42.84 3.27
N ALA A 632 -1.51 -44.09 2.88
CA ALA A 632 -2.07 -44.61 1.63
C ALA A 632 -3.60 -44.44 1.61
N GLY A 633 -4.13 -43.85 0.53
CA GLY A 633 -5.55 -43.56 0.38
C GLY A 633 -6.04 -42.23 0.97
N SER A 634 -5.21 -41.47 1.69
CA SER A 634 -5.54 -40.10 2.14
C SER A 634 -5.85 -39.16 0.97
N ILE A 635 -5.16 -39.36 -0.16
CA ILE A 635 -5.42 -38.69 -1.43
C ILE A 635 -6.05 -39.72 -2.38
N PRO A 636 -7.21 -39.44 -3.00
CA PRO A 636 -7.89 -40.41 -3.85
C PRO A 636 -7.16 -40.63 -5.18
N SER A 637 -7.29 -41.84 -5.74
CA SER A 637 -6.67 -42.26 -7.00
C SER A 637 -7.24 -41.59 -8.26
N SER A 638 -8.18 -40.66 -8.10
CA SER A 638 -8.68 -39.79 -9.16
C SER A 638 -7.81 -38.55 -9.36
N VAL A 639 -6.99 -38.16 -8.38
CA VAL A 639 -6.21 -36.92 -8.42
C VAL A 639 -5.13 -37.02 -9.49
N LYS A 640 -5.18 -36.11 -10.46
CA LYS A 640 -4.23 -35.95 -11.56
C LYS A 640 -3.25 -34.80 -11.31
N SER A 641 -3.66 -33.77 -10.55
CA SER A 641 -2.83 -32.63 -10.17
C SER A 641 -2.84 -32.46 -8.65
N LEU A 642 -1.66 -32.48 -8.03
CA LEU A 642 -1.49 -32.35 -6.58
C LEU A 642 -0.51 -31.22 -6.28
N THR A 643 -0.97 -30.24 -5.50
CA THR A 643 -0.15 -29.13 -5.01
C THR A 643 -0.17 -29.11 -3.48
N PHE A 644 1.01 -29.18 -2.88
CA PHE A 644 1.19 -29.00 -1.44
C PHE A 644 1.39 -27.54 -1.08
N GLY A 645 0.92 -27.17 0.12
CA GLY A 645 1.10 -25.83 0.66
C GLY A 645 2.45 -25.64 1.35
N TYR A 646 2.78 -24.37 1.61
CA TYR A 646 4.08 -23.87 2.06
C TYR A 646 4.77 -24.70 3.16
N ARG A 647 4.06 -25.11 4.22
CA ARG A 647 4.62 -25.82 5.40
C ARG A 647 4.77 -27.33 5.24
N PHE A 648 4.27 -27.94 4.16
CA PHE A 648 4.32 -29.40 4.01
C PHE A 648 5.77 -29.90 3.96
N ASN A 649 6.16 -30.70 4.95
CA ASN A 649 7.50 -31.25 5.10
C ASN A 649 7.49 -32.63 5.77
N GLN A 650 6.48 -33.45 5.47
CA GLN A 650 6.39 -34.82 5.98
C GLN A 650 7.10 -35.81 5.07
N VAL A 651 7.61 -36.89 5.66
CA VAL A 651 8.21 -37.99 4.91
C VAL A 651 7.15 -38.65 4.02
N LEU A 652 7.50 -38.89 2.76
CA LEU A 652 6.62 -39.55 1.80
C LEU A 652 7.01 -41.02 1.64
N SER A 653 6.17 -41.89 2.17
CA SER A 653 6.25 -43.33 1.93
C SER A 653 5.68 -43.69 0.56
N ALA A 654 6.08 -44.83 0.02
CA ALA A 654 5.50 -45.34 -1.21
C ALA A 654 3.97 -45.49 -1.07
N GLY A 655 3.22 -44.91 -2.02
CA GLY A 655 1.75 -44.91 -2.00
C GLY A 655 1.09 -43.75 -1.24
N SER A 656 1.84 -42.88 -0.56
CA SER A 656 1.29 -41.64 0.04
C SER A 656 0.73 -40.69 -1.03
N ILE A 657 1.37 -40.65 -2.21
CA ILE A 657 0.86 -39.97 -3.40
C ILE A 657 0.36 -41.05 -4.38
N PRO A 658 -0.88 -40.96 -4.90
CA PRO A 658 -1.42 -41.99 -5.77
C PRO A 658 -0.77 -41.98 -7.16
N SER A 659 -0.73 -43.15 -7.80
CA SER A 659 -0.15 -43.34 -9.15
C SER A 659 -0.98 -42.69 -10.28
N SER A 660 -2.06 -41.99 -9.97
CA SER A 660 -2.82 -41.17 -10.91
C SER A 660 -2.22 -39.77 -11.13
N VAL A 661 -1.38 -39.28 -10.21
CA VAL A 661 -0.85 -37.91 -10.23
C VAL A 661 0.13 -37.72 -11.39
N LYS A 662 -0.19 -36.78 -12.27
CA LYS A 662 0.65 -36.36 -13.41
C LYS A 662 1.42 -35.07 -13.14
N SER A 663 0.88 -34.18 -12.32
CA SER A 663 1.53 -32.93 -11.92
C SER A 663 1.65 -32.89 -10.40
N LEU A 664 2.88 -32.78 -9.91
CA LEU A 664 3.20 -32.74 -8.48
C LEU A 664 4.01 -31.47 -8.17
N THR A 665 3.46 -30.64 -7.29
CA THR A 665 4.13 -29.44 -6.77
C THR A 665 4.26 -29.57 -5.26
N PHE A 666 5.49 -29.50 -4.76
CA PHE A 666 5.79 -29.46 -3.33
C PHE A 666 5.72 -28.04 -2.78
N GLY A 667 5.38 -27.94 -1.49
CA GLY A 667 5.42 -26.69 -0.74
C GLY A 667 6.83 -26.26 -0.37
N ASN A 668 7.01 -24.97 -0.07
CA ASN A 668 8.32 -24.36 0.12
C ASN A 668 9.20 -25.04 1.17
N HIS A 669 8.66 -25.52 2.29
CA HIS A 669 9.46 -26.16 3.35
C HIS A 669 9.79 -27.63 3.09
N PHE A 670 9.29 -28.24 2.00
CA PHE A 670 9.56 -29.65 1.73
C PHE A 670 11.06 -29.89 1.50
N ASN A 671 11.71 -30.58 2.44
CA ASN A 671 13.14 -30.87 2.40
C ASN A 671 13.45 -32.26 2.97
N GLN A 672 12.52 -33.21 2.82
CA GLN A 672 12.72 -34.60 3.25
C GLN A 672 13.54 -35.38 2.23
N VAL A 673 14.32 -36.35 2.73
CA VAL A 673 15.04 -37.30 1.87
C VAL A 673 14.03 -38.14 1.08
N LEU A 674 14.19 -38.18 -0.24
CA LEU A 674 13.34 -39.00 -1.10
C LEU A 674 13.82 -40.45 -1.07
N SER A 675 12.87 -41.38 -0.96
CA SER A 675 13.10 -42.81 -1.15
C SER A 675 12.53 -43.26 -2.49
N ALA A 676 12.96 -44.43 -2.97
CA ALA A 676 12.41 -45.01 -4.18
C ALA A 676 10.87 -45.18 -4.04
N GLY A 677 10.12 -44.63 -4.99
CA GLY A 677 8.65 -44.66 -4.97
C GLY A 677 7.96 -43.56 -4.16
N SER A 678 8.69 -42.64 -3.51
CA SER A 678 8.10 -41.46 -2.87
C SER A 678 7.38 -40.55 -3.88
N ILE A 679 7.92 -40.47 -5.10
CA ILE A 679 7.30 -39.80 -6.25
C ILE A 679 6.79 -40.88 -7.20
N PRO A 680 5.48 -40.93 -7.52
CA PRO A 680 4.93 -41.96 -8.40
C PRO A 680 5.47 -41.91 -9.82
N SER A 681 5.58 -43.07 -10.47
CA SER A 681 6.07 -43.21 -11.85
C SER A 681 5.16 -42.61 -12.92
N SER A 682 4.01 -42.06 -12.56
CA SER A 682 3.09 -41.34 -13.46
C SER A 682 3.34 -39.83 -13.52
N VAL A 683 4.16 -39.27 -12.62
CA VAL A 683 4.41 -37.83 -12.56
C VAL A 683 5.18 -37.37 -13.80
N GLU A 684 4.58 -36.48 -14.58
CA GLU A 684 5.15 -35.88 -15.78
C GLU A 684 5.70 -34.47 -15.55
N SER A 685 5.19 -33.75 -14.56
CA SER A 685 5.65 -32.42 -14.14
C SER A 685 5.93 -32.42 -12.64
N LEU A 686 7.16 -32.09 -12.26
CA LEU A 686 7.63 -32.10 -10.88
C LEU A 686 8.23 -30.75 -10.51
N THR A 687 7.69 -30.11 -9.48
CA THR A 687 8.21 -28.87 -8.90
C THR A 687 8.53 -29.08 -7.43
N PHE A 688 9.78 -28.86 -7.05
CA PHE A 688 10.21 -28.84 -5.65
C PHE A 688 10.00 -27.45 -5.03
N GLY A 689 9.77 -27.42 -3.71
CA GLY A 689 9.67 -26.19 -2.94
C GLY A 689 11.04 -25.56 -2.63
N ASN A 690 11.02 -24.31 -2.17
CA ASN A 690 12.20 -23.49 -1.95
C ASN A 690 13.29 -24.10 -1.06
N ASP A 691 12.96 -24.85 -0.01
CA ASP A 691 13.93 -25.40 0.94
C ASP A 691 14.54 -26.74 0.48
N PHE A 692 14.01 -27.37 -0.58
CA PHE A 692 14.48 -28.67 -1.02
C PHE A 692 15.96 -28.62 -1.42
N ASN A 693 16.82 -29.28 -0.65
CA ASN A 693 18.26 -29.30 -0.87
C ASN A 693 18.87 -30.67 -0.53
N GLN A 694 18.12 -31.75 -0.77
CA GLN A 694 18.59 -33.12 -0.57
C GLN A 694 19.35 -33.64 -1.78
N VAL A 695 20.31 -34.54 -1.54
CA VAL A 695 21.08 -35.20 -2.60
C VAL A 695 20.15 -36.08 -3.45
N LEU A 696 20.25 -35.95 -4.78
CA LEU A 696 19.48 -36.74 -5.73
C LEU A 696 20.32 -37.85 -6.36
N SER A 697 20.18 -39.06 -5.86
CA SER A 697 20.73 -40.27 -6.49
C SER A 697 19.91 -40.69 -7.71
N ALA A 698 20.53 -41.45 -8.61
CA ALA A 698 19.86 -41.96 -9.81
C ALA A 698 18.60 -42.78 -9.44
N GLY A 699 17.50 -42.50 -10.14
CA GLY A 699 16.22 -43.21 -9.96
C GLY A 699 15.27 -42.64 -8.91
N LEU A 700 15.65 -41.62 -8.12
CA LEU A 700 14.74 -40.97 -7.17
C LEU A 700 13.69 -40.08 -7.85
N ILE A 701 14.05 -39.46 -8.97
CA ILE A 701 13.10 -38.78 -9.85
C ILE A 701 12.67 -39.78 -10.95
N PRO A 702 11.37 -40.06 -11.12
CA PRO A 702 10.91 -41.03 -12.11
C PRO A 702 11.22 -40.62 -13.56
N SER A 703 11.43 -41.62 -14.41
CA SER A 703 11.69 -41.46 -15.86
C SER A 703 10.48 -41.01 -16.68
N SER A 704 9.34 -40.75 -16.05
CA SER A 704 8.17 -40.12 -16.67
C SER A 704 8.23 -38.60 -16.62
N VAL A 705 9.05 -38.01 -15.74
CA VAL A 705 9.14 -36.56 -15.56
C VAL A 705 9.70 -35.89 -16.82
N LYS A 706 8.90 -35.00 -17.42
CA LYS A 706 9.21 -34.22 -18.62
C LYS A 706 9.59 -32.78 -18.27
N SER A 707 9.08 -32.25 -17.16
CA SER A 707 9.41 -30.90 -16.66
C SER A 707 9.84 -31.01 -15.20
N LEU A 708 11.02 -30.47 -14.89
CA LEU A 708 11.59 -30.49 -13.55
C LEU A 708 11.99 -29.06 -13.13
N THR A 709 11.45 -28.61 -12.01
CA THR A 709 11.76 -27.32 -11.41
C THR A 709 12.28 -27.54 -9.98
N PHE A 710 13.47 -27.03 -9.69
CA PHE A 710 14.02 -26.96 -8.34
C PHE A 710 13.66 -25.64 -7.66
N GLY A 711 13.46 -25.69 -6.34
CA GLY A 711 13.29 -24.50 -5.52
C GLY A 711 14.59 -23.81 -5.16
N ASP A 712 14.47 -22.65 -4.51
CA ASP A 712 15.55 -21.69 -4.26
C ASP A 712 16.83 -22.27 -3.65
N ARG A 713 16.75 -23.09 -2.60
CA ARG A 713 17.92 -23.55 -1.84
C ARG A 713 18.64 -24.75 -2.46
N PHE A 714 18.12 -25.35 -3.52
CA PHE A 714 18.75 -26.51 -4.14
C PHE A 714 20.15 -26.16 -4.67
N ASN A 715 21.19 -26.74 -4.08
CA ASN A 715 22.58 -26.50 -4.45
C ASN A 715 23.44 -27.77 -4.31
N GLN A 716 22.86 -28.94 -4.57
CA GLN A 716 23.57 -30.21 -4.53
C GLN A 716 24.28 -30.51 -5.85
N VAL A 717 25.39 -31.24 -5.77
CA VAL A 717 26.12 -31.70 -6.96
C VAL A 717 25.25 -32.68 -7.76
N LEU A 718 25.14 -32.43 -9.07
CA LEU A 718 24.39 -33.29 -9.98
C LEU A 718 25.31 -34.34 -10.61
N SER A 719 25.16 -35.58 -10.17
CA SER A 719 25.82 -36.73 -10.77
C SER A 719 25.06 -37.22 -12.01
N ALA A 720 25.72 -38.00 -12.86
CA ALA A 720 25.07 -38.61 -14.01
C ALA A 720 23.86 -39.46 -13.56
N GLY A 721 22.69 -39.18 -14.12
CA GLY A 721 21.44 -39.86 -13.79
C GLY A 721 20.64 -39.27 -12.62
N SER A 722 21.15 -38.25 -11.90
CA SER A 722 20.37 -37.50 -10.89
C SER A 722 19.11 -36.87 -11.48
N ILE A 723 19.20 -36.40 -12.73
CA ILE A 723 18.07 -35.92 -13.53
C ILE A 723 17.80 -36.96 -14.62
N PRO A 724 16.56 -37.45 -14.77
CA PRO A 724 16.25 -38.49 -15.75
C PRO A 724 16.28 -37.98 -17.19
N SER A 725 16.63 -38.86 -18.12
CA SER A 725 16.71 -38.56 -19.57
C SER A 725 15.37 -38.28 -20.25
N SER A 726 14.26 -38.30 -19.51
CA SER A 726 12.94 -37.87 -19.97
C SER A 726 12.72 -36.37 -19.88
N VAL A 727 13.51 -35.66 -19.05
CA VAL A 727 13.32 -34.22 -18.78
C VAL A 727 13.63 -33.40 -20.03
N LYS A 728 12.66 -32.58 -20.43
CA LYS A 728 12.73 -31.65 -21.58
C LYS A 728 12.85 -30.20 -21.14
N SER A 729 12.36 -29.85 -19.95
CA SER A 729 12.48 -28.52 -19.35
C SER A 729 13.07 -28.65 -17.96
N LEU A 730 14.16 -27.93 -17.71
CA LEU A 730 14.88 -27.94 -16.44
C LEU A 730 15.07 -26.50 -15.95
N THR A 731 14.58 -26.24 -14.74
CA THR A 731 14.73 -24.94 -14.06
C THR A 731 15.41 -25.14 -12.72
N PHE A 732 16.48 -24.40 -12.47
CA PHE A 732 17.15 -24.32 -11.18
C PHE A 732 16.67 -23.10 -10.37
N GLY A 733 16.64 -23.26 -9.04
CA GLY A 733 16.36 -22.16 -8.12
C GLY A 733 17.57 -21.27 -7.82
N ASN A 734 17.34 -20.28 -6.95
CA ASN A 734 18.26 -19.17 -6.69
C ASN A 734 19.68 -19.54 -6.22
N CYS A 735 19.87 -20.58 -5.42
CA CYS A 735 21.17 -20.89 -4.82
C CYS A 735 22.01 -21.87 -5.63
N PHE A 736 21.49 -22.45 -6.72
CA PHE A 736 22.22 -23.44 -7.50
C PHE A 736 23.45 -22.81 -8.15
N ASN A 737 24.64 -23.19 -7.69
CA ASN A 737 25.92 -22.67 -8.16
C ASN A 737 27.00 -23.75 -8.21
N GLN A 738 26.62 -24.99 -8.52
CA GLN A 738 27.56 -26.10 -8.67
C GLN A 738 28.17 -26.13 -10.07
N VAL A 739 29.42 -26.60 -10.16
CA VAL A 739 30.10 -26.80 -11.45
C VAL A 739 29.36 -27.87 -12.26
N LEU A 740 29.03 -27.55 -13.51
CA LEU A 740 28.38 -28.47 -14.42
C LEU A 740 29.41 -29.30 -15.19
N SER A 741 29.60 -30.54 -14.73
CA SER A 741 30.36 -31.54 -15.47
C SER A 741 29.59 -32.08 -16.67
N ALA A 742 30.30 -32.67 -17.64
CA ALA A 742 29.65 -33.34 -18.76
C ALA A 742 28.66 -34.40 -18.25
N LYS A 743 27.45 -34.43 -18.82
CA LYS A 743 26.32 -35.32 -18.46
C LYS A 743 25.63 -35.03 -17.13
N SER A 744 25.98 -33.96 -16.40
CA SER A 744 25.19 -33.49 -15.24
C SER A 744 23.78 -33.09 -15.65
N ILE A 745 23.63 -32.49 -16.83
CA ILE A 745 22.33 -32.21 -17.45
C ILE A 745 22.11 -33.20 -18.60
N PRO A 746 20.97 -33.92 -18.66
CA PRO A 746 20.69 -34.87 -19.73
C PRO A 746 20.54 -34.22 -21.12
N SER A 747 20.94 -34.96 -22.16
CA SER A 747 20.83 -34.52 -23.56
C SER A 747 19.39 -34.45 -24.09
N SER A 748 18.38 -34.72 -23.27
CA SER A 748 16.97 -34.54 -23.60
C SER A 748 16.45 -33.13 -23.31
N VAL A 749 17.16 -32.34 -22.50
CA VAL A 749 16.74 -31.00 -22.07
C VAL A 749 16.76 -30.02 -23.26
N LYS A 750 15.63 -29.39 -23.52
CA LYS A 750 15.42 -28.39 -24.59
C LYS A 750 15.32 -26.96 -24.06
N SER A 751 14.88 -26.79 -22.82
CA SER A 751 14.81 -25.50 -22.12
C SER A 751 15.57 -25.61 -20.82
N LEU A 752 16.54 -24.72 -20.61
CA LEU A 752 17.37 -24.68 -19.41
C LEU A 752 17.36 -23.28 -18.82
N THR A 753 16.95 -23.17 -17.56
CA THR A 753 16.92 -21.90 -16.81
C THR A 753 17.74 -22.05 -15.55
N PHE A 754 18.69 -21.15 -15.34
CA PHE A 754 19.43 -21.01 -14.09
C PHE A 754 18.80 -19.94 -13.19
N GLY A 755 18.85 -20.17 -11.88
CA GLY A 755 18.40 -19.19 -10.88
C GLY A 755 19.48 -18.16 -10.52
N TYR A 756 19.14 -17.26 -9.60
CA TYR A 756 19.91 -16.06 -9.21
C TYR A 756 21.43 -16.27 -9.10
N GLY A 757 21.90 -17.26 -8.36
CA GLY A 757 23.28 -17.41 -7.89
C GLY A 757 24.20 -18.19 -8.80
N PHE A 758 23.72 -18.71 -9.93
CA PHE A 758 24.58 -19.48 -10.85
C PHE A 758 25.62 -18.57 -11.50
N ASN A 759 26.90 -18.80 -11.22
CA ASN A 759 28.01 -18.01 -11.75
C ASN A 759 29.28 -18.86 -11.98
N GLN A 760 29.10 -20.11 -12.41
CA GLN A 760 30.22 -21.01 -12.74
C GLN A 760 30.68 -20.84 -14.18
N VAL A 761 31.98 -21.06 -14.41
CA VAL A 761 32.56 -21.06 -15.76
C VAL A 761 31.96 -22.19 -16.58
N LEU A 762 31.51 -21.87 -17.80
CA LEU A 762 30.94 -22.84 -18.73
C LEU A 762 32.01 -23.37 -19.69
N SER A 763 32.42 -24.61 -19.46
CA SER A 763 33.27 -25.33 -20.41
C SER A 763 32.43 -25.88 -21.57
N ALA A 764 33.07 -26.13 -22.72
CA ALA A 764 32.40 -26.76 -23.85
C ALA A 764 31.78 -28.11 -23.43
N GLY A 765 30.48 -28.27 -23.68
CA GLY A 765 29.73 -29.47 -23.30
C GLY A 765 29.12 -29.47 -21.89
N SER A 766 29.34 -28.42 -21.07
CA SER A 766 28.64 -28.25 -19.78
C SER A 766 27.11 -28.10 -19.98
N ILE A 767 26.70 -27.41 -21.05
CA ILE A 767 25.32 -27.33 -21.49
C ILE A 767 25.13 -28.29 -22.68
N PRO A 768 24.12 -29.19 -22.66
CA PRO A 768 23.90 -30.13 -23.76
C PRO A 768 23.50 -29.45 -25.07
N SER A 769 23.93 -30.02 -26.21
CA SER A 769 23.61 -29.55 -27.57
C SER A 769 22.16 -29.73 -28.01
N SER A 770 21.29 -30.16 -27.11
CA SER A 770 19.84 -30.24 -27.31
C SER A 770 19.09 -29.00 -26.82
N VAL A 771 19.75 -28.15 -26.00
CA VAL A 771 19.15 -26.95 -25.42
C VAL A 771 18.88 -25.93 -26.53
N LYS A 772 17.63 -25.47 -26.63
CA LYS A 772 17.13 -24.48 -27.58
C LYS A 772 16.82 -23.13 -26.92
N SER A 773 16.46 -23.13 -25.64
CA SER A 773 16.24 -21.93 -24.85
C SER A 773 17.13 -21.98 -23.63
N LEU A 774 17.96 -20.96 -23.44
CA LEU A 774 18.90 -20.83 -22.34
C LEU A 774 18.71 -19.49 -21.64
N THR A 775 18.41 -19.55 -20.35
CA THR A 775 18.26 -18.35 -19.50
C THR A 775 19.25 -18.44 -18.34
N PHE A 776 20.09 -17.44 -18.18
CA PHE A 776 20.95 -17.25 -17.03
C PHE A 776 20.26 -16.42 -15.95
N GLY A 777 20.55 -16.72 -14.69
CA GLY A 777 20.11 -15.92 -13.56
C GLY A 777 21.02 -14.73 -13.29
N ASN A 778 20.66 -13.95 -12.26
CA ASN A 778 21.20 -12.60 -12.04
C ASN A 778 22.71 -12.53 -11.86
N SER A 779 23.33 -13.46 -11.15
CA SER A 779 24.76 -13.40 -10.80
C SER A 779 25.70 -13.86 -11.91
N PHE A 780 25.18 -14.40 -13.02
CA PHE A 780 26.02 -14.96 -14.08
C PHE A 780 26.81 -13.85 -14.78
N ASN A 781 28.12 -13.84 -14.59
CA ASN A 781 29.01 -12.83 -15.16
C ASN A 781 30.37 -13.43 -15.58
N GLN A 782 30.36 -14.66 -16.09
CA GLN A 782 31.56 -15.33 -16.59
C GLN A 782 31.84 -15.00 -18.05
N VAL A 783 33.12 -14.97 -18.43
CA VAL A 783 33.53 -14.79 -19.83
C VAL A 783 33.03 -15.95 -20.69
N LEU A 784 32.41 -15.62 -21.81
CA LEU A 784 31.89 -16.61 -22.77
C LEU A 784 32.92 -16.88 -23.86
N SER A 785 33.56 -18.04 -23.77
CA SER A 785 34.42 -18.54 -24.84
C SER A 785 33.59 -19.18 -25.96
N ALA A 786 34.14 -19.25 -27.17
CA ALA A 786 33.50 -19.95 -28.28
C ALA A 786 33.17 -21.40 -27.88
N GLY A 787 31.90 -21.80 -28.04
CA GLY A 787 31.41 -23.14 -27.66
C GLY A 787 30.95 -23.30 -26.21
N SER A 788 31.07 -22.28 -25.35
CA SER A 788 30.47 -22.29 -24.00
C SER A 788 28.94 -22.38 -24.05
N ILE A 789 28.33 -21.72 -25.04
CA ILE A 789 26.91 -21.84 -25.36
C ILE A 789 26.77 -22.73 -26.61
N PRO A 790 25.95 -23.80 -26.58
CA PRO A 790 25.80 -24.69 -27.74
C PRO A 790 25.14 -24.01 -28.94
N SER A 791 25.53 -24.41 -30.15
CA SER A 791 24.97 -23.92 -31.43
C SER A 791 23.53 -24.37 -31.71
N SER A 792 22.87 -25.02 -30.75
CA SER A 792 21.45 -25.36 -30.79
C SER A 792 20.56 -24.29 -30.17
N VAL A 793 21.13 -23.36 -29.39
CA VAL A 793 20.38 -22.33 -28.67
C VAL A 793 19.84 -21.30 -29.65
N LYS A 794 18.52 -21.08 -29.60
CA LYS A 794 17.75 -20.10 -30.39
C LYS A 794 17.32 -18.89 -29.57
N SER A 795 17.06 -19.07 -28.27
CA SER A 795 16.72 -17.99 -27.35
C SER A 795 17.74 -17.95 -26.23
N LEU A 796 18.39 -16.81 -26.05
CA LEU A 796 19.41 -16.58 -25.04
C LEU A 796 19.07 -15.33 -24.22
N THR A 797 18.96 -15.51 -22.90
CA THR A 797 18.70 -14.44 -21.96
C THR A 797 19.77 -14.41 -20.88
N PHE A 798 20.38 -13.24 -20.68
CA PHE A 798 21.32 -12.98 -19.60
C PHE A 798 20.63 -12.33 -18.40
N GLY A 799 21.16 -12.60 -17.20
CA GLY A 799 20.69 -11.99 -15.96
C GLY A 799 21.37 -10.66 -15.63
N TYR A 800 20.97 -10.09 -14.49
CA TYR A 800 21.34 -8.76 -13.99
C TYR A 800 22.83 -8.39 -14.12
N ASP A 801 23.78 -9.20 -13.63
CA ASP A 801 25.19 -8.83 -13.51
C ASP A 801 26.01 -9.05 -14.78
N PHE A 802 25.46 -9.67 -15.83
CA PHE A 802 26.22 -10.01 -17.02
C PHE A 802 26.74 -8.75 -17.73
N ASN A 803 28.04 -8.52 -17.67
CA ASN A 803 28.68 -7.35 -18.25
C ASN A 803 30.08 -7.67 -18.83
N GLN A 804 30.23 -8.85 -19.43
CA GLN A 804 31.47 -9.26 -20.07
C GLN A 804 31.55 -8.79 -21.52
N VAL A 805 32.78 -8.53 -22.00
CA VAL A 805 33.03 -8.18 -23.40
C VAL A 805 32.65 -9.35 -24.29
N LEU A 806 31.86 -9.08 -25.33
CA LEU A 806 31.42 -10.08 -26.30
C LEU A 806 32.32 -10.08 -27.53
N SER A 807 33.18 -11.09 -27.63
CA SER A 807 33.97 -11.33 -28.83
C SER A 807 33.12 -12.01 -29.91
N ALA A 808 33.53 -11.88 -31.18
CA ALA A 808 32.87 -12.58 -32.27
C ALA A 808 32.85 -14.10 -31.99
N GLY A 809 31.66 -14.71 -32.06
CA GLY A 809 31.45 -16.12 -31.77
C GLY A 809 31.21 -16.49 -30.30
N SER A 810 31.26 -15.54 -29.35
CA SER A 810 30.86 -15.77 -27.95
C SER A 810 29.37 -16.15 -27.84
N ILE A 811 28.53 -15.54 -28.68
CA ILE A 811 27.13 -15.92 -28.86
C ILE A 811 27.02 -16.72 -30.17
N PRO A 812 26.43 -17.93 -30.16
CA PRO A 812 26.32 -18.75 -31.37
C PRO A 812 25.43 -18.12 -32.45
N SER A 813 25.76 -18.37 -33.72
CA SER A 813 24.99 -17.91 -34.89
C SER A 813 23.62 -18.60 -35.07
N SER A 814 23.18 -19.39 -34.10
CA SER A 814 21.85 -19.99 -34.04
C SER A 814 20.86 -19.15 -33.24
N VAL A 815 21.33 -18.16 -32.47
CA VAL A 815 20.48 -17.35 -31.59
C VAL A 815 19.62 -16.40 -32.41
N GLU A 816 18.30 -16.52 -32.28
CA GLU A 816 17.28 -15.70 -32.94
C GLU A 816 16.68 -14.65 -31.99
N SER A 817 16.69 -14.88 -30.68
CA SER A 817 16.26 -13.92 -29.65
C SER A 817 17.34 -13.75 -28.61
N LEU A 818 17.77 -12.51 -28.40
CA LEU A 818 18.84 -12.15 -27.48
C LEU A 818 18.38 -11.05 -26.52
N THR A 819 18.45 -11.34 -25.22
CA THR A 819 18.13 -10.39 -24.16
C THR A 819 19.31 -10.24 -23.24
N PHE A 820 19.81 -9.01 -23.10
CA PHE A 820 20.81 -8.65 -22.10
C PHE A 820 20.13 -8.26 -20.78
N GLY A 821 20.78 -8.59 -19.67
CA GLY A 821 20.33 -8.19 -18.34
C GLY A 821 20.82 -6.80 -17.93
N TYR A 822 20.31 -6.33 -16.79
CA TYR A 822 20.42 -4.97 -16.25
C TYR A 822 21.81 -4.31 -16.39
N GLY A 823 22.87 -5.01 -16.01
CA GLY A 823 24.25 -4.55 -15.91
C GLY A 823 25.03 -4.47 -17.21
N PHE A 824 24.50 -4.97 -18.33
CA PHE A 824 25.24 -5.00 -19.59
C PHE A 824 25.43 -3.59 -20.16
N ASN A 825 26.67 -3.13 -20.22
CA ASN A 825 27.03 -1.80 -20.76
C ASN A 825 28.39 -1.82 -21.50
N GLN A 826 28.76 -2.96 -22.08
CA GLN A 826 29.99 -3.06 -22.88
C GLN A 826 29.82 -2.45 -24.27
N VAL A 827 30.90 -1.87 -24.79
CA VAL A 827 30.96 -1.42 -26.19
C VAL A 827 30.83 -2.64 -27.11
N LEU A 828 29.91 -2.56 -28.08
CA LEU A 828 29.74 -3.60 -29.08
C LEU A 828 30.78 -3.45 -30.19
N SER A 829 31.32 -4.57 -30.64
CA SER A 829 32.13 -4.66 -31.85
C SER A 829 31.34 -5.35 -32.97
N ALA A 830 31.75 -5.15 -34.22
CA ALA A 830 31.15 -5.86 -35.34
C ALA A 830 31.20 -7.38 -35.11
N GLY A 831 30.05 -8.04 -35.20
CA GLY A 831 29.91 -9.49 -34.95
C GLY A 831 29.75 -9.91 -33.49
N SER A 832 29.72 -8.97 -32.51
CA SER A 832 29.37 -9.29 -31.11
C SER A 832 27.94 -9.84 -30.98
N ILE A 833 27.01 -9.31 -31.79
CA ILE A 833 25.65 -9.81 -31.92
C ILE A 833 25.56 -10.59 -33.25
N PRO A 834 25.17 -11.87 -33.24
CA PRO A 834 25.11 -12.67 -34.46
C PRO A 834 24.03 -12.19 -35.44
N SER A 835 24.28 -12.34 -36.75
CA SER A 835 23.34 -11.97 -37.83
C SER A 835 22.09 -12.84 -37.93
N SER A 836 21.90 -13.77 -37.00
CA SER A 836 20.68 -14.58 -36.85
C SER A 836 19.65 -13.93 -35.93
N VAL A 837 20.04 -12.94 -35.12
CA VAL A 837 19.19 -12.33 -34.09
C VAL A 837 18.09 -11.50 -34.75
N LYS A 838 16.83 -11.80 -34.43
CA LYS A 838 15.62 -11.11 -34.87
C LYS A 838 15.00 -10.23 -33.78
N SER A 839 15.15 -10.62 -32.51
CA SER A 839 14.70 -9.83 -31.37
C SER A 839 15.88 -9.51 -30.47
N LEU A 840 16.11 -8.23 -30.23
CA LEU A 840 17.21 -7.74 -29.40
C LEU A 840 16.69 -6.81 -28.31
N THR A 841 16.99 -7.16 -27.07
CA THR A 841 16.68 -6.32 -25.89
C THR A 841 17.96 -6.01 -25.15
N PHE A 842 18.25 -4.73 -24.96
CA PHE A 842 19.35 -4.26 -24.12
C PHE A 842 18.92 -4.12 -22.65
N GLY A 843 19.90 -4.29 -21.75
CA GLY A 843 19.72 -4.08 -20.32
C GLY A 843 19.61 -2.62 -19.92
N GLU A 844 19.18 -2.36 -18.69
CA GLU A 844 18.89 -1.02 -18.19
C GLU A 844 20.08 -0.04 -18.23
N TYR A 845 21.30 -0.48 -17.93
CA TYR A 845 22.48 0.38 -17.96
C TYR A 845 23.12 0.55 -19.35
N TYR A 846 22.61 -0.12 -20.39
CA TYR A 846 23.20 -0.01 -21.72
C TYR A 846 23.06 1.42 -22.26
N ASN A 847 24.19 2.13 -22.36
CA ASN A 847 24.21 3.52 -22.80
C ASN A 847 25.47 3.81 -23.66
N GLN A 848 25.83 2.87 -24.53
CA GLN A 848 26.95 3.01 -25.45
C GLN A 848 26.49 3.58 -26.80
N LEU A 849 27.39 4.32 -27.46
CA LEU A 849 27.13 4.87 -28.79
C LEU A 849 26.95 3.73 -29.82
N LEU A 850 25.90 3.83 -30.62
CA LEU A 850 25.60 2.87 -31.69
C LEU A 850 25.97 3.46 -33.05
N SER A 851 26.99 2.89 -33.68
CA SER A 851 27.36 3.17 -35.08
C SER A 851 26.73 2.15 -36.04
N GLU A 852 26.72 2.51 -37.31
CA GLU A 852 26.18 1.67 -38.38
C GLU A 852 26.81 0.26 -38.36
N GLY A 853 25.98 -0.76 -38.47
CA GLY A 853 26.41 -2.16 -38.55
C GLY A 853 26.68 -2.86 -37.20
N LEU A 854 26.59 -2.18 -36.06
CA LEU A 854 26.73 -2.82 -34.73
C LEU A 854 25.51 -3.68 -34.34
N ILE A 855 24.31 -3.24 -34.73
CA ILE A 855 23.09 -4.04 -34.63
C ILE A 855 22.87 -4.72 -35.99
N PRO A 856 22.78 -6.07 -36.05
CA PRO A 856 22.61 -6.77 -37.32
C PRO A 856 21.32 -6.42 -38.06
N SER A 857 21.38 -6.40 -39.40
CA SER A 857 20.22 -6.14 -40.28
C SER A 857 19.16 -7.25 -40.29
N SER A 858 19.28 -8.25 -39.41
CA SER A 858 18.27 -9.27 -39.16
C SER A 858 17.31 -8.89 -38.04
N VAL A 859 17.63 -7.87 -37.23
CA VAL A 859 16.82 -7.49 -36.06
C VAL A 859 15.52 -6.82 -36.51
N GLU A 860 14.39 -7.40 -36.14
CA GLU A 860 13.02 -6.91 -36.41
C GLU A 860 12.37 -6.24 -35.19
N SER A 861 12.80 -6.58 -33.98
CA SER A 861 12.33 -5.98 -32.73
C SER A 861 13.51 -5.52 -31.89
N LEU A 862 13.54 -4.23 -31.53
CA LEU A 862 14.60 -3.62 -30.76
C LEU A 862 14.04 -2.88 -29.54
N THR A 863 14.56 -3.22 -28.37
CA THR A 863 14.20 -2.57 -27.10
C THR A 863 15.46 -2.08 -26.41
N PHE A 864 15.49 -0.80 -26.07
CA PHE A 864 16.52 -0.18 -25.24
C PHE A 864 16.13 -0.20 -23.77
N GLY A 865 17.13 -0.31 -22.89
CA GLY A 865 16.95 -0.24 -21.44
C GLY A 865 16.91 1.20 -20.90
N TYR A 866 16.58 1.32 -19.61
CA TYR A 866 16.30 2.56 -18.88
C TYR A 866 17.23 3.74 -19.23
N HIS A 867 18.54 3.56 -19.14
CA HIS A 867 19.53 4.64 -19.23
C HIS A 867 20.02 4.96 -20.65
N PHE A 868 19.49 4.28 -21.68
CA PHE A 868 19.92 4.54 -23.05
C PHE A 868 19.54 5.96 -23.48
N ASN A 869 20.52 6.83 -23.68
CA ASN A 869 20.30 8.23 -24.04
C ASN A 869 21.37 8.77 -25.00
N GLN A 870 21.82 7.93 -25.93
CA GLN A 870 22.78 8.31 -26.96
C GLN A 870 22.09 8.87 -28.20
N VAL A 871 22.79 9.78 -28.90
CA VAL A 871 22.32 10.33 -30.18
C VAL A 871 22.27 9.20 -31.23
N LEU A 872 21.16 9.12 -31.96
CA LEU A 872 20.95 8.14 -33.03
C LEU A 872 21.18 8.79 -34.38
N SER A 873 22.26 8.42 -35.05
CA SER A 873 22.53 8.84 -36.42
C SER A 873 21.80 7.92 -37.41
N ALA A 874 21.64 8.37 -38.65
CA ALA A 874 21.13 7.51 -39.72
C ALA A 874 21.97 6.22 -39.82
N GLY A 875 21.30 5.07 -39.83
CA GLY A 875 21.95 3.75 -39.87
C GLY A 875 22.33 3.15 -38.50
N SER A 876 22.22 3.90 -37.38
CA SER A 876 22.45 3.36 -36.02
C SER A 876 21.45 2.23 -35.67
N ILE A 877 20.22 2.35 -36.15
CA ILE A 877 19.18 1.31 -36.06
C ILE A 877 18.96 0.74 -37.47
N PRO A 878 19.01 -0.59 -37.68
CA PRO A 878 18.90 -1.16 -39.01
C PRO A 878 17.48 -1.05 -39.57
N SER A 879 17.36 -0.93 -40.90
CA SER A 879 16.09 -0.80 -41.63
C SER A 879 15.22 -2.06 -41.64
N SER A 880 15.60 -3.09 -40.88
CA SER A 880 14.81 -4.29 -40.64
C SER A 880 13.88 -4.15 -39.43
N VAL A 881 14.13 -3.18 -38.53
CA VAL A 881 13.37 -3.02 -37.27
C VAL A 881 11.95 -2.54 -37.54
N LYS A 882 10.97 -3.33 -37.09
CA LYS A 882 9.52 -3.06 -37.17
C LYS A 882 8.94 -2.58 -35.83
N SER A 883 9.54 -2.99 -34.71
CA SER A 883 9.12 -2.56 -33.36
C SER A 883 10.29 -1.95 -32.63
N LEU A 884 10.14 -0.71 -32.19
CA LEU A 884 11.17 0.05 -31.49
C LEU A 884 10.64 0.60 -30.16
N THR A 885 11.31 0.26 -29.07
CA THR A 885 11.00 0.78 -27.74
C THR A 885 12.23 1.45 -27.14
N PHE A 886 12.10 2.70 -26.74
CA PHE A 886 13.11 3.45 -26.01
C PHE A 886 12.95 3.30 -24.50
N GLY A 887 14.08 3.35 -23.78
CA GLY A 887 14.10 3.41 -22.32
C GLY A 887 13.74 4.79 -21.77
N ASP A 888 13.65 4.86 -20.45
CA ASP A 888 13.10 6.01 -19.73
C ASP A 888 13.92 7.30 -19.86
N ASP A 889 15.25 7.23 -19.89
CA ASP A 889 16.12 8.41 -19.98
C ASP A 889 16.26 8.95 -21.41
N PHE A 890 15.77 8.22 -22.43
CA PHE A 890 15.93 8.62 -23.81
C PHE A 890 15.25 9.97 -24.08
N ASN A 891 16.04 11.01 -24.34
CA ASN A 891 15.54 12.35 -24.58
C ASN A 891 16.40 13.10 -25.61
N GLN A 892 16.88 12.39 -26.62
CA GLN A 892 17.65 12.97 -27.72
C GLN A 892 16.75 13.50 -28.83
N VAL A 893 17.21 14.55 -29.52
CA VAL A 893 16.52 15.09 -30.70
C VAL A 893 16.52 14.02 -31.81
N LEU A 894 15.36 13.82 -32.44
CA LEU A 894 15.20 12.90 -33.55
C LEU A 894 15.33 13.65 -34.87
N SER A 895 16.46 13.45 -35.56
CA SER A 895 16.69 13.92 -36.92
C SER A 895 16.14 12.93 -37.96
N GLU A 896 16.04 13.38 -39.22
CA GLU A 896 15.69 12.50 -40.33
C GLU A 896 16.60 11.24 -40.34
N GLY A 897 15.98 10.06 -40.44
CA GLY A 897 16.70 8.78 -40.45
C GLY A 897 17.13 8.25 -39.08
N SER A 898 16.94 8.97 -37.97
CA SER A 898 17.21 8.44 -36.61
C SER A 898 16.33 7.22 -36.27
N ILE A 899 15.08 7.23 -36.75
CA ILE A 899 14.16 6.09 -36.67
C ILE A 899 13.95 5.57 -38.10
N PRO A 900 14.23 4.28 -38.39
CA PRO A 900 14.08 3.74 -39.73
C PRO A 900 12.63 3.71 -40.23
N SER A 901 12.43 3.88 -41.54
CA SER A 901 11.12 3.86 -42.20
C SER A 901 10.42 2.49 -42.22
N SER A 902 11.01 1.48 -41.58
CA SER A 902 10.43 0.16 -41.36
C SER A 902 9.64 0.04 -40.05
N VAL A 903 9.81 0.99 -39.11
CA VAL A 903 9.21 0.92 -37.78
C VAL A 903 7.70 1.13 -37.86
N GLU A 904 6.93 0.14 -37.41
CA GLU A 904 5.46 0.16 -37.35
C GLU A 904 4.92 0.41 -35.92
N SER A 905 5.71 0.09 -34.89
CA SER A 905 5.35 0.34 -33.49
C SER A 905 6.48 1.09 -32.80
N LEU A 906 6.16 2.26 -32.25
CA LEU A 906 7.12 3.14 -31.59
C LEU A 906 6.64 3.52 -30.18
N THR A 907 7.49 3.26 -29.19
CA THR A 907 7.25 3.60 -27.79
C THR A 907 8.40 4.44 -27.25
N PHE A 908 8.08 5.61 -26.70
CA PHE A 908 9.00 6.46 -25.97
C PHE A 908 8.90 6.22 -24.45
N GLY A 909 10.04 6.29 -23.76
CA GLY A 909 10.12 6.17 -22.30
C GLY A 909 9.81 7.46 -21.54
N TYR A 910 9.93 7.42 -20.22
CA TYR A 910 9.53 8.45 -19.26
C TYR A 910 9.91 9.89 -19.62
N CYS A 911 11.19 10.17 -19.89
CA CYS A 911 11.76 11.51 -20.00
C CYS A 911 11.66 12.14 -21.39
N PHE A 912 11.21 11.40 -22.42
CA PHE A 912 11.19 11.91 -23.79
C PHE A 912 10.27 13.12 -23.90
N ASN A 913 10.85 14.28 -24.21
CA ASN A 913 10.12 15.54 -24.29
C ASN A 913 10.74 16.49 -25.33
N GLN A 914 11.20 15.94 -26.46
CA GLN A 914 11.73 16.72 -27.58
C GLN A 914 10.63 17.16 -28.54
N VAL A 915 10.83 18.31 -29.19
CA VAL A 915 9.92 18.82 -30.22
C VAL A 915 9.91 17.86 -31.42
N LEU A 916 8.72 17.51 -31.90
CA LEU A 916 8.54 16.63 -33.05
C LEU A 916 8.28 17.44 -34.32
N SER A 917 9.20 17.35 -35.27
CA SER A 917 9.01 17.83 -36.64
C SER A 917 8.28 16.77 -37.48
N ALA A 918 7.81 17.14 -38.68
CA ALA A 918 7.14 16.21 -39.60
C ALA A 918 8.01 15.00 -40.03
N GLU A 919 9.34 15.11 -39.89
CA GLU A 919 10.31 14.08 -40.26
C GLU A 919 10.79 13.25 -39.06
N SER A 920 10.39 13.61 -37.84
CA SER A 920 10.89 12.96 -36.61
C SER A 920 10.35 11.55 -36.40
N ILE A 921 9.13 11.26 -36.86
CA ILE A 921 8.49 9.94 -36.75
C ILE A 921 8.13 9.45 -38.17
N PRO A 922 8.60 8.26 -38.59
CA PRO A 922 8.34 7.76 -39.94
C PRO A 922 6.86 7.45 -40.22
N SER A 923 6.45 7.62 -41.49
CA SER A 923 5.09 7.35 -41.97
C SER A 923 4.67 5.88 -41.98
N SER A 924 5.53 4.97 -41.53
CA SER A 924 5.25 3.55 -41.32
C SER A 924 4.62 3.28 -39.95
N VAL A 925 4.75 4.18 -38.97
CA VAL A 925 4.31 3.97 -37.58
C VAL A 925 2.78 3.90 -37.50
N LYS A 926 2.27 2.77 -37.02
CA LYS A 926 0.84 2.48 -36.81
C LYS A 926 0.43 2.59 -35.34
N SER A 927 1.37 2.39 -34.41
CA SER A 927 1.13 2.52 -32.97
C SER A 927 2.18 3.43 -32.36
N LEU A 928 1.75 4.48 -31.66
CA LEU A 928 2.62 5.48 -31.05
C LEU A 928 2.25 5.71 -29.58
N THR A 929 3.22 5.54 -28.71
CA THR A 929 3.08 5.75 -27.27
C THR A 929 4.12 6.75 -26.78
N PHE A 930 3.67 7.81 -26.13
CA PHE A 930 4.52 8.77 -25.42
C PHE A 930 4.63 8.44 -23.93
N GLY A 931 5.81 8.67 -23.36
CA GLY A 931 6.06 8.50 -21.93
C GLY A 931 5.59 9.67 -21.08
N TYR A 932 5.93 9.62 -19.78
CA TYR A 932 5.37 10.45 -18.72
C TYR A 932 5.54 11.96 -18.94
N ASP A 933 6.73 12.43 -19.35
CA ASP A 933 7.09 13.85 -19.42
C ASP A 933 6.73 14.53 -20.73
N PHE A 934 6.32 13.77 -21.76
CA PHE A 934 6.03 14.34 -23.08
C PHE A 934 4.92 15.40 -22.99
N ASN A 935 5.27 16.65 -23.29
CA ASN A 935 4.35 17.78 -23.19
C ASN A 935 4.68 18.87 -24.23
N GLN A 936 5.09 18.46 -25.43
CA GLN A 936 5.38 19.37 -26.54
C GLN A 936 4.13 19.66 -27.37
N VAL A 937 4.06 20.87 -27.93
CA VAL A 937 2.97 21.27 -28.84
C VAL A 937 3.03 20.42 -30.10
N LEU A 938 1.90 19.80 -30.47
CA LEU A 938 1.78 19.00 -31.68
C LEU A 938 1.23 19.86 -32.83
N SER A 939 2.10 20.16 -33.79
CA SER A 939 1.68 20.81 -35.05
C SER A 939 1.04 19.78 -35.99
N ALA A 940 0.23 20.26 -36.93
CA ALA A 940 -0.31 19.39 -37.98
C ALA A 940 0.83 18.68 -38.72
N GLY A 941 0.76 17.34 -38.80
CA GLY A 941 1.79 16.50 -39.40
C GLY A 941 2.90 16.02 -38.47
N SER A 942 2.99 16.48 -37.21
CA SER A 942 3.96 15.95 -36.23
C SER A 942 3.72 14.48 -35.88
N ILE A 943 2.47 14.01 -35.99
CA ILE A 943 2.09 12.61 -35.84
C ILE A 943 1.70 12.09 -37.23
N PRO A 944 2.29 10.99 -37.73
CA PRO A 944 2.01 10.50 -39.08
C PRO A 944 0.57 9.99 -39.27
N SER A 945 0.03 10.16 -40.47
CA SER A 945 -1.33 9.72 -40.85
C SER A 945 -1.52 8.19 -40.92
N SER A 946 -0.48 7.43 -40.62
CA SER A 946 -0.52 5.97 -40.48
C SER A 946 -0.90 5.51 -39.07
N VAL A 947 -0.81 6.40 -38.05
CA VAL A 947 -1.03 6.05 -36.64
C VAL A 947 -2.50 5.73 -36.39
N LYS A 948 -2.77 4.54 -35.87
CA LYS A 948 -4.10 4.04 -35.48
C LYS A 948 -4.33 4.03 -33.98
N SER A 949 -3.26 3.86 -33.19
CA SER A 949 -3.33 3.89 -31.73
C SER A 949 -2.36 4.96 -31.22
N LEU A 950 -2.90 5.91 -30.45
CA LEU A 950 -2.14 7.02 -29.90
C LEU A 950 -2.36 7.11 -28.39
N THR A 951 -1.26 7.04 -27.64
CA THR A 951 -1.28 7.14 -26.17
C THR A 951 -0.37 8.28 -25.72
N PHE A 952 -0.94 9.23 -24.98
CA PHE A 952 -0.20 10.28 -24.29
C PHE A 952 0.09 9.89 -22.84
N GLY A 953 1.28 10.25 -22.36
CA GLY A 953 1.66 10.06 -20.98
C GLY A 953 1.09 11.10 -20.02
N TYR A 954 1.48 10.97 -18.75
CA TYR A 954 0.89 11.67 -17.61
C TYR A 954 0.85 13.19 -17.75
N ARG A 955 1.96 13.83 -18.13
CA ARG A 955 2.10 15.30 -18.15
C ARG A 955 1.58 15.99 -19.41
N PHE A 956 1.15 15.24 -20.42
CA PHE A 956 0.67 15.83 -21.66
C PHE A 956 -0.57 16.70 -21.41
N ASN A 957 -0.46 18.00 -21.67
CA ASN A 957 -1.52 18.96 -21.42
C ASN A 957 -1.47 20.13 -22.42
N GLN A 958 -1.18 19.84 -23.68
CA GLN A 958 -1.15 20.84 -24.75
C GLN A 958 -2.49 20.94 -25.47
N VAL A 959 -2.84 22.14 -25.92
CA VAL A 959 -4.04 22.35 -26.73
C VAL A 959 -3.89 21.62 -28.05
N LEU A 960 -4.85 20.77 -28.38
CA LEU A 960 -4.91 20.08 -29.66
C LEU A 960 -5.66 20.95 -30.68
N SER A 961 -4.94 21.39 -31.72
CA SER A 961 -5.53 22.11 -32.84
C SER A 961 -6.08 21.12 -33.87
N ALA A 962 -6.94 21.58 -34.78
CA ALA A 962 -7.43 20.76 -35.88
C ALA A 962 -6.23 20.17 -36.66
N GLY A 963 -6.22 18.84 -36.83
CA GLY A 963 -5.15 18.10 -37.50
C GLY A 963 -3.93 17.74 -36.63
N SER A 964 -3.90 18.10 -35.33
CA SER A 964 -2.84 17.63 -34.40
C SER A 964 -2.90 16.12 -34.17
N ILE A 965 -4.11 15.53 -34.14
CA ILE A 965 -4.34 14.09 -34.12
C ILE A 965 -4.79 13.65 -35.53
N PRO A 966 -4.10 12.69 -36.18
CA PRO A 966 -4.47 12.25 -37.52
C PRO A 966 -5.81 11.53 -37.59
N SER A 967 -6.51 11.66 -38.72
CA SER A 967 -7.82 11.04 -38.97
C SER A 967 -7.81 9.50 -39.04
N SER A 968 -6.64 8.89 -38.91
CA SER A 968 -6.44 7.45 -38.86
C SER A 968 -6.55 6.86 -37.45
N VAL A 969 -6.51 7.70 -36.39
CA VAL A 969 -6.48 7.25 -35.00
C VAL A 969 -7.84 6.65 -34.60
N GLU A 970 -7.85 5.38 -34.21
CA GLU A 970 -9.03 4.63 -33.77
C GLU A 970 -9.09 4.47 -32.24
N SER A 971 -7.95 4.54 -31.55
CA SER A 971 -7.84 4.47 -30.09
C SER A 971 -6.98 5.62 -29.57
N LEU A 972 -7.55 6.40 -28.66
CA LEU A 972 -6.91 7.58 -28.08
C LEU A 972 -6.95 7.54 -26.55
N THR A 973 -5.78 7.69 -25.93
CA THR A 973 -5.64 7.73 -24.47
C THR A 973 -4.89 8.99 -24.05
N PHE A 974 -5.47 9.72 -23.10
CA PHE A 974 -4.84 10.86 -22.44
C PHE A 974 -4.38 10.48 -21.03
N GLY A 975 -3.25 11.05 -20.59
CA GLY A 975 -2.78 10.96 -19.21
C GLY A 975 -3.55 11.87 -18.26
N GLU A 976 -3.37 11.66 -16.95
CA GLU A 976 -4.16 12.30 -15.88
C GLU A 976 -4.10 13.84 -15.84
N TYR A 977 -3.03 14.48 -16.36
CA TYR A 977 -2.91 15.94 -16.34
C TYR A 977 -3.55 16.62 -17.55
N TYR A 978 -4.09 15.85 -18.51
CA TYR A 978 -4.74 16.43 -19.66
C TYR A 978 -6.03 17.14 -19.24
N ASN A 979 -6.02 18.47 -19.34
CA ASN A 979 -7.12 19.34 -18.91
C ASN A 979 -7.41 20.43 -19.94
N GLN A 980 -7.27 20.10 -21.22
CA GLN A 980 -7.61 20.99 -22.33
C GLN A 980 -9.02 20.71 -22.84
N VAL A 981 -9.63 21.73 -23.43
CA VAL A 981 -10.96 21.61 -24.05
C VAL A 981 -10.85 20.69 -25.27
N LEU A 982 -11.61 19.60 -25.25
CA LEU A 982 -11.83 18.77 -26.43
C LEU A 982 -12.97 19.41 -27.23
N SER A 983 -12.67 19.79 -28.47
CA SER A 983 -13.67 20.19 -29.46
C SER A 983 -13.91 19.04 -30.44
N GLU A 984 -15.06 19.04 -31.12
CA GLU A 984 -15.37 18.06 -32.17
C GLU A 984 -14.29 17.99 -33.26
N GLU A 985 -13.62 19.12 -33.55
CA GLU A 985 -12.52 19.18 -34.53
C GLU A 985 -11.18 18.64 -34.00
N SER A 986 -11.03 18.47 -32.68
CA SER A 986 -9.77 18.03 -32.04
C SER A 986 -9.64 16.51 -31.88
N ILE A 987 -10.77 15.78 -31.84
CA ILE A 987 -10.80 14.32 -31.80
C ILE A 987 -11.33 13.82 -33.14
N PRO A 988 -10.54 13.07 -33.92
CA PRO A 988 -11.01 12.51 -35.17
C PRO A 988 -12.24 11.61 -35.00
N SER A 989 -13.16 11.66 -35.97
CA SER A 989 -14.36 10.81 -36.03
C SER A 989 -14.06 9.31 -36.13
N SER A 990 -12.81 8.94 -36.41
CA SER A 990 -12.32 7.56 -36.43
C SER A 990 -12.16 6.95 -35.03
N VAL A 991 -12.08 7.76 -33.96
CA VAL A 991 -11.82 7.29 -32.59
C VAL A 991 -13.03 6.51 -32.06
N LYS A 992 -12.83 5.24 -31.70
CA LYS A 992 -13.85 4.32 -31.16
C LYS A 992 -13.72 4.10 -29.65
N SER A 993 -12.51 4.28 -29.12
CA SER A 993 -12.18 4.14 -27.70
C SER A 993 -11.45 5.39 -27.23
N LEU A 994 -12.00 6.03 -26.19
CA LEU A 994 -11.45 7.25 -25.61
C LEU A 994 -11.26 7.06 -24.10
N ASN A 995 -10.02 7.16 -23.64
CA ASN A 995 -9.66 7.10 -22.23
C ASN A 995 -9.20 8.47 -21.75
N ILE A 996 -9.90 9.05 -20.78
CA ILE A 996 -9.56 10.31 -20.11
C ILE A 996 -9.33 9.97 -18.63
N LEU A 997 -8.06 9.83 -18.24
CA LEU A 997 -7.65 9.28 -16.93
C LEU A 997 -7.84 10.27 -15.76
#